data_AF-A0A6G1BRU3-F1
#
_entry.id   AF-A0A6G1BRU3-F1
#
_cell.length_a   1.000
_cell.length_b   1.000
_cell.length_c   1.000
_cell.angle_alpha   90.00
_cell.angle_beta   90.00
_cell.angle_gamma   90.00
#
_symmetry.space_group_name_H-M   'P 1'
#
loop_
_entity.id
_entity.type
_entity.pdbx_description
1 polymer ?
#
loop_
_entity_poly.entity_id
_entity_poly.type
_entity_poly.pdbx_seq_one_letter_code
_entity_poly.pdbx_strand_id
1 'polypeptide(L)'
;MSRHLTKNPLPLLPRHLLLQPRRLCSCATSSPAAGELASVSSGREASREDDLAEESRSRLVRDTCRLLELRESWSPKLEAQLRHLLRVMSPPQVRAVLRAQAREDVRCAFEFFRWADRQWRYRHAPEVFDEMLSLLSHTKLHDPARRVMRLMIRRDVRRGPQQFAQLMLSYSRAGKLRSAMRVLHLMQKDGCAPDISICNMAVNVLVVAGRVDKALEFAERMRRVGVEPDVVTYNCLIKGLCGARRVVDALEMIGVMLQNGCPPDKISYYTVMGFLCKERRVEEIRGLLERMRNDAGLFPDQVTYNMLIHVLAKHGHADEALEFLRESEGKRFRVDEVGYSAIVHSFCLNGRMAEAKEIVGEMISKGCRPDVVTYSAVVDGFCRIGELDQARKMMKHMYKNDCKPNTVTHTALLNGLCKVGKTLEAWELLNKSEEEWWTPSDITYSVVMHGFRREGKLKESCDVVAQMLQKGFFPTTVEINLLIHALCKEGKPAEAKDFMEQCQSKGCTINVVNFTTVIHGFSRQGDLESALSLLDDMYLSNRHPDVVTYTVAVDALGKKAGLHTSWCLTSHYCTYFFTATKLFTAANRLIMEESSRARSPLLDVDESSGASEELLRREPVPWNVLSQLAAWEASNLWHISWASILITLLSFTLSLVTQMFVGHLGELELAGASITNIGIQGLAYGIMIGMASAVQTVCGQAYGARKYRAMGIVCQRALVLQFVTAVIIAFLYWYAGPFLRLIGQAADVAAEGQLYARGLVPQLLAFALFCPMQRFLQAQNIVNPVAYITLAVLIFHVLISWLTVFVLDFGLLGAALTLSFSWWVLVALTWGFMVWTPACKETWTGLSVLAFRGLWGYAKLAFASAVMLALEIWYVQGFVLLTGFLPDPEIALDSLSICINYWNWDFQIMLGLSYAASIRVGNELGAGHPNVARFSVIVVITASVAFSILATVLVIVLRYPLSTLYTSSTTVIEAVISLTPLLAISIFLNGIQPILSGVAVGSGWQVAVAYVNVGAYYLIGLPIGCVLGYKTSLGAAGIWWGLIIGVSVQTVALIIITARTNWDNEVAKAIQRLQQTAVDDGTVPIVDDIE
;
A
#
# COMPACT_ATOMS: atom_id res chain seq x y z
N MET A 1 -54.55 60.17 14.02
CA MET A 1 -53.69 60.25 12.82
C MET A 1 -53.84 58.96 12.02
N SER A 2 -54.28 59.10 10.75
CA SER A 2 -54.10 58.23 9.55
C SER A 2 -54.31 56.69 9.62
N ARG A 3 -54.89 55.92 8.68
CA ARG A 3 -55.81 55.98 7.51
C ARG A 3 -55.43 54.75 6.61
N HIS A 4 -56.45 54.02 6.14
CA HIS A 4 -56.59 53.23 4.87
C HIS A 4 -55.57 52.11 4.48
N LEU A 5 -55.89 50.90 3.94
CA LEU A 5 -56.94 50.26 3.09
C LEU A 5 -56.42 49.88 1.67
N THR A 6 -56.80 48.67 1.22
CA THR A 6 -56.77 48.03 -0.15
C THR A 6 -55.44 47.47 -0.65
N LYS A 7 -55.22 46.20 -1.09
CA LYS A 7 -55.87 45.09 -1.85
C LYS A 7 -55.89 45.18 -3.40
N ASN A 8 -55.25 44.15 -4.01
CA ASN A 8 -55.45 43.47 -5.32
C ASN A 8 -54.77 44.02 -6.62
N PRO A 9 -54.59 43.23 -7.73
CA PRO A 9 -54.71 41.76 -7.95
C PRO A 9 -53.66 41.04 -8.90
N LEU A 10 -53.71 39.69 -8.89
CA LEU A 10 -53.52 38.59 -9.89
C LEU A 10 -53.02 38.82 -11.36
N PRO A 11 -52.48 37.76 -12.01
CA PRO A 11 -53.28 36.88 -12.93
C PRO A 11 -53.01 35.36 -12.71
N LEU A 12 -54.03 34.53 -12.47
CA LEU A 12 -54.81 33.69 -13.42
C LEU A 12 -54.06 32.51 -14.07
N LEU A 13 -54.30 31.30 -13.54
CA LEU A 13 -54.31 30.02 -14.28
C LEU A 13 -55.46 29.15 -13.73
N PRO A 14 -56.20 28.40 -14.58
CA PRO A 14 -57.54 27.92 -14.28
C PRO A 14 -57.58 26.57 -13.55
N ARG A 15 -58.58 26.41 -12.66
CA ARG A 15 -59.05 25.13 -12.13
C ARG A 15 -60.32 24.71 -12.87
N HIS A 16 -60.35 23.48 -13.37
CA HIS A 16 -61.47 22.52 -13.41
C HIS A 16 -60.80 21.17 -13.76
N LEU A 17 -60.94 20.07 -13.03
CA LEU A 17 -62.17 19.37 -12.67
C LEU A 17 -62.03 18.57 -11.36
N LEU A 18 -63.18 18.51 -10.70
CA LEU A 18 -63.52 17.68 -9.55
C LEU A 18 -63.48 16.18 -9.87
N LEU A 19 -62.99 15.37 -8.95
CA LEU A 19 -63.47 14.00 -8.76
C LEU A 19 -63.83 13.78 -7.29
N GLN A 20 -65.10 13.45 -7.08
CA GLN A 20 -65.70 13.02 -5.82
C GLN A 20 -65.19 11.63 -5.39
N PRO A 21 -65.32 11.31 -4.08
CA PRO A 21 -64.89 10.03 -3.51
C PRO A 21 -65.95 8.95 -3.73
N ARG A 22 -65.56 7.76 -4.21
CA ARG A 22 -66.41 6.56 -4.19
C ARG A 22 -65.88 5.53 -3.19
N ARG A 23 -66.64 5.44 -2.09
CA ARG A 23 -66.98 4.30 -1.22
C ARG A 23 -66.22 2.99 -1.40
N LEU A 24 -65.56 2.61 -0.29
CA LEU A 24 -65.67 1.33 0.43
C LEU A 24 -66.57 0.27 -0.22
N CYS A 25 -65.95 -0.84 -0.64
CA CYS A 25 -66.54 -2.16 -0.61
C CYS A 25 -65.58 -3.10 0.12
N SER A 26 -66.03 -3.55 1.30
CA SER A 26 -65.52 -4.69 2.03
C SER A 26 -65.92 -5.99 1.33
N CYS A 27 -64.96 -6.84 1.00
CA CYS A 27 -65.17 -8.29 0.92
C CYS A 27 -63.89 -8.98 1.38
N ALA A 28 -64.01 -9.66 2.52
CA ALA A 28 -63.03 -10.61 3.02
C ALA A 28 -63.20 -11.94 2.26
N THR A 29 -62.11 -12.48 1.72
CA THR A 29 -61.92 -13.92 1.50
C THR A 29 -60.42 -14.25 1.49
N SER A 30 -60.10 -15.27 2.26
CA SER A 30 -58.86 -16.03 2.44
C SER A 30 -58.02 -16.40 1.20
N SER A 31 -56.71 -16.63 1.44
CA SER A 31 -55.69 -17.42 0.68
C SER A 31 -54.53 -16.61 0.05
N PRO A 32 -53.34 -17.21 -0.27
CA PRO A 32 -52.06 -16.92 0.39
C PRO A 32 -51.02 -16.27 -0.56
N ALA A 33 -50.20 -15.34 -0.08
CA ALA A 33 -49.16 -14.71 -0.90
C ALA A 33 -47.81 -14.61 -0.17
N ALA A 34 -46.93 -15.57 -0.45
CA ALA A 34 -45.47 -15.43 -0.44
C ALA A 34 -44.87 -16.51 -1.37
N GLY A 35 -45.34 -16.48 -2.62
CA GLY A 35 -44.89 -17.26 -3.77
C GLY A 35 -45.21 -16.57 -5.10
N GLU A 36 -45.63 -15.30 -5.08
CA GLU A 36 -46.19 -14.60 -6.24
C GLU A 36 -45.56 -13.22 -6.47
N LEU A 37 -44.23 -13.16 -6.58
CA LEU A 37 -43.57 -12.18 -7.45
C LEU A 37 -42.85 -12.87 -8.62
N ALA A 38 -43.02 -14.19 -8.71
CA ALA A 38 -42.64 -15.02 -9.85
C ALA A 38 -43.84 -15.58 -10.63
N SER A 39 -45.10 -15.45 -10.16
CA SER A 39 -46.26 -16.06 -10.83
C SER A 39 -47.25 -15.11 -11.50
N VAL A 40 -47.36 -13.85 -11.07
CA VAL A 40 -48.07 -12.81 -11.86
C VAL A 40 -47.15 -12.25 -12.95
N SER A 41 -45.83 -12.39 -12.75
CA SER A 41 -44.87 -12.36 -13.83
C SER A 41 -44.99 -13.65 -14.64
N SER A 42 -44.99 -14.89 -14.11
CA SER A 42 -45.15 -16.11 -14.95
C SER A 42 -46.49 -16.28 -15.67
N GLY A 43 -47.61 -15.67 -15.26
CA GLY A 43 -48.84 -15.70 -16.08
C GLY A 43 -48.72 -14.86 -17.36
N ARG A 44 -47.94 -13.77 -17.32
CA ARG A 44 -47.60 -12.89 -18.46
C ARG A 44 -46.21 -13.15 -19.05
N GLU A 45 -45.36 -13.89 -18.34
CA GLU A 45 -44.00 -14.30 -18.68
C GLU A 45 -43.98 -15.73 -19.19
N ALA A 46 -44.87 -16.64 -18.79
CA ALA A 46 -45.05 -17.93 -19.47
C ALA A 46 -45.76 -17.73 -20.80
N SER A 47 -46.74 -16.82 -20.88
CA SER A 47 -47.29 -16.41 -22.18
C SER A 47 -46.24 -15.71 -23.06
N ARG A 48 -45.28 -14.97 -22.48
CA ARG A 48 -44.15 -14.39 -23.22
C ARG A 48 -43.02 -15.39 -23.51
N GLU A 49 -42.73 -16.34 -22.63
CA GLU A 49 -41.68 -17.36 -22.79
C GLU A 49 -42.11 -18.41 -23.81
N ASP A 50 -43.40 -18.74 -23.89
CA ASP A 50 -43.96 -19.59 -24.95
C ASP A 50 -43.94 -18.86 -26.32
N ASP A 51 -44.33 -17.58 -26.38
CA ASP A 51 -44.22 -16.76 -27.60
C ASP A 51 -42.74 -16.57 -28.04
N LEU A 52 -41.79 -16.47 -27.09
CA LEU A 52 -40.35 -16.26 -27.33
C LEU A 52 -39.58 -17.55 -27.66
N ALA A 53 -40.03 -18.71 -27.17
CA ALA A 53 -39.49 -20.02 -27.54
C ALA A 53 -39.86 -20.38 -28.99
N GLU A 54 -40.97 -19.84 -29.51
CA GLU A 54 -41.38 -19.95 -30.90
C GLU A 54 -40.49 -19.09 -31.82
N GLU A 55 -40.08 -17.90 -31.38
CA GLU A 55 -39.20 -17.00 -32.14
C GLU A 55 -37.72 -17.45 -32.16
N SER A 56 -37.21 -18.11 -31.12
CA SER A 56 -35.86 -18.71 -31.14
C SER A 56 -35.76 -19.89 -32.10
N ARG A 57 -36.90 -20.47 -32.50
CA ARG A 57 -36.99 -21.51 -33.55
C ARG A 57 -37.02 -20.93 -34.96
N SER A 58 -37.17 -19.61 -35.10
CA SER A 58 -37.12 -18.91 -36.39
C SER A 58 -35.83 -19.23 -37.14
N ARG A 59 -35.98 -19.60 -38.41
CA ARG A 59 -34.87 -19.89 -39.32
C ARG A 59 -33.88 -18.73 -39.40
N LEU A 60 -34.38 -17.48 -39.35
CA LEU A 60 -33.56 -16.27 -39.41
C LEU A 60 -32.64 -16.10 -38.18
N VAL A 61 -33.13 -16.38 -36.97
CA VAL A 61 -32.33 -16.28 -35.73
C VAL A 61 -31.25 -17.35 -35.72
N ARG A 62 -31.60 -18.59 -36.12
CA ARG A 62 -30.66 -19.72 -36.18
C ARG A 62 -29.57 -19.50 -37.23
N ASP A 63 -29.93 -19.05 -38.43
CA ASP A 63 -28.97 -18.77 -39.50
C ASP A 63 -28.04 -17.59 -39.12
N THR A 64 -28.57 -16.59 -38.40
CA THR A 64 -27.76 -15.47 -37.89
C THR A 64 -26.78 -15.90 -36.80
N CYS A 65 -27.22 -16.70 -35.81
CA CYS A 65 -26.35 -17.20 -34.74
C CYS A 65 -25.26 -18.12 -35.29
N ARG A 66 -25.62 -19.04 -36.20
CA ARG A 66 -24.67 -19.94 -36.84
C ARG A 66 -23.59 -19.20 -37.63
N LEU A 67 -23.93 -18.09 -38.29
CA LEU A 67 -22.95 -17.26 -39.00
C LEU A 67 -21.98 -16.54 -38.06
N LEU A 68 -22.44 -16.17 -36.86
CA LEU A 68 -21.61 -15.53 -35.83
C LEU A 68 -20.71 -16.55 -35.12
N GLU A 69 -21.20 -17.77 -34.86
CA GLU A 69 -20.46 -18.87 -34.22
C GLU A 69 -19.34 -19.46 -35.10
N LEU A 70 -19.53 -19.50 -36.43
CA LEU A 70 -18.58 -20.13 -37.37
C LEU A 70 -17.33 -19.28 -37.67
N ARG A 71 -17.18 -18.07 -37.11
CA ARG A 71 -16.13 -17.12 -37.51
C ARG A 71 -15.31 -16.66 -36.32
N GLU A 72 -14.00 -16.93 -36.35
CA GLU A 72 -13.05 -16.47 -35.33
C GLU A 72 -12.86 -14.94 -35.28
N SER A 73 -13.27 -14.19 -36.32
CA SER A 73 -13.12 -12.73 -36.38
C SER A 73 -14.20 -12.00 -37.18
N TRP A 74 -14.54 -10.79 -36.72
CA TRP A 74 -15.49 -9.89 -37.37
C TRP A 74 -14.94 -9.38 -38.71
N SER A 75 -15.52 -9.81 -39.84
CA SER A 75 -14.99 -9.55 -41.19
C SER A 75 -16.01 -8.87 -42.13
N PRO A 76 -15.56 -8.12 -43.16
CA PRO A 76 -16.47 -7.47 -44.12
C PRO A 76 -17.39 -8.47 -44.86
N LYS A 77 -16.93 -9.71 -45.06
CA LYS A 77 -17.71 -10.79 -45.70
C LYS A 77 -18.87 -11.25 -44.80
N LEU A 78 -18.62 -11.37 -43.49
CA LEU A 78 -19.65 -11.66 -42.49
C LEU A 78 -20.69 -10.52 -42.44
N GLU A 79 -20.24 -9.27 -42.43
CA GLU A 79 -21.13 -8.10 -42.44
C GLU A 79 -22.04 -8.02 -43.68
N ALA A 80 -21.58 -8.51 -44.84
CA ALA A 80 -22.39 -8.55 -46.06
C ALA A 80 -23.51 -9.59 -45.96
N GLN A 81 -23.23 -10.76 -45.38
CA GLN A 81 -24.20 -11.83 -45.17
C GLN A 81 -25.24 -11.45 -44.11
N LEU A 82 -24.80 -10.88 -42.98
CA LEU A 82 -25.68 -10.43 -41.90
C LEU A 82 -26.61 -9.29 -42.37
N ARG A 83 -26.15 -8.43 -43.30
CA ARG A 83 -26.93 -7.29 -43.81
C ARG A 83 -28.25 -7.71 -44.45
N HIS A 84 -28.27 -8.83 -45.16
CA HIS A 84 -29.50 -9.36 -45.76
C HIS A 84 -30.48 -9.85 -44.69
N LEU A 85 -29.97 -10.54 -43.66
CA LEU A 85 -30.78 -11.11 -42.59
C LEU A 85 -31.37 -10.02 -41.70
N LEU A 86 -30.57 -9.01 -41.32
CA LEU A 86 -30.99 -7.91 -40.43
C LEU A 86 -32.18 -7.11 -40.98
N ARG A 87 -32.29 -6.94 -42.30
CA ARG A 87 -33.38 -6.19 -42.92
C ARG A 87 -34.76 -6.83 -42.75
N VAL A 88 -34.80 -8.13 -42.50
CA VAL A 88 -36.04 -8.92 -42.40
C VAL A 88 -36.35 -9.29 -40.94
N MET A 89 -35.42 -9.04 -40.01
CA MET A 89 -35.60 -9.39 -38.60
C MET A 89 -36.51 -8.41 -37.85
N SER A 90 -37.43 -8.97 -37.06
CA SER A 90 -38.23 -8.20 -36.10
C SER A 90 -37.42 -7.85 -34.84
N PRO A 91 -37.79 -6.81 -34.06
CA PRO A 91 -37.10 -6.47 -32.82
C PRO A 91 -36.99 -7.62 -31.80
N PRO A 92 -38.01 -8.46 -31.60
CA PRO A 92 -37.90 -9.67 -30.77
C PRO A 92 -36.86 -10.68 -31.29
N GLN A 93 -36.78 -10.89 -32.60
CA GLN A 93 -35.76 -11.76 -33.22
C GLN A 93 -34.33 -11.22 -32.99
N VAL A 94 -34.15 -9.90 -33.03
CA VAL A 94 -32.86 -9.27 -32.72
C VAL A 94 -32.48 -9.48 -31.25
N ARG A 95 -33.43 -9.37 -30.31
CA ARG A 95 -33.21 -9.68 -28.88
C ARG A 95 -32.82 -11.15 -28.68
N ALA A 96 -33.46 -12.06 -29.40
CA ALA A 96 -33.13 -13.49 -29.36
C ALA A 96 -31.69 -13.76 -29.83
N VAL A 97 -31.24 -13.08 -30.89
CA VAL A 97 -29.83 -13.16 -31.36
C VAL A 97 -28.87 -12.63 -30.28
N LEU A 98 -29.15 -11.48 -29.66
CA LEU A 98 -28.30 -10.92 -28.60
C LEU A 98 -28.17 -11.87 -27.40
N ARG A 99 -29.28 -12.47 -26.95
CA ARG A 99 -29.27 -13.45 -25.85
C ARG A 99 -28.50 -14.72 -26.20
N ALA A 100 -28.68 -15.23 -27.42
CA ALA A 100 -27.97 -16.43 -27.87
C ALA A 100 -26.46 -16.22 -27.88
N GLN A 101 -26.00 -15.12 -28.48
CA GLN A 101 -24.58 -14.78 -28.55
C GLN A 101 -23.97 -14.47 -27.16
N ALA A 102 -24.75 -13.82 -26.28
CA ALA A 102 -24.29 -13.50 -24.93
C ALA A 102 -24.06 -14.73 -24.03
N ARG A 103 -24.62 -15.91 -24.37
CA ARG A 103 -24.33 -17.16 -23.65
C ARG A 103 -22.91 -17.65 -23.88
N GLU A 104 -22.33 -17.35 -25.04
CA GLU A 104 -20.96 -17.71 -25.39
C GLU A 104 -20.00 -16.55 -25.11
N ASP A 105 -20.23 -15.38 -25.73
CA ASP A 105 -19.46 -14.16 -25.50
C ASP A 105 -20.32 -12.89 -25.64
N VAL A 106 -20.49 -12.16 -24.54
CA VAL A 106 -21.21 -10.88 -24.48
C VAL A 106 -20.55 -9.80 -25.35
N ARG A 107 -19.26 -9.91 -25.66
CA ARG A 107 -18.57 -8.98 -26.58
C ARG A 107 -19.05 -9.16 -28.01
N CYS A 108 -19.24 -10.40 -28.47
CA CYS A 108 -19.81 -10.70 -29.78
C CYS A 108 -21.23 -10.12 -29.91
N ALA A 109 -22.07 -10.30 -28.88
CA ALA A 109 -23.40 -9.69 -28.83
C ALA A 109 -23.34 -8.15 -28.94
N PHE A 110 -22.41 -7.50 -28.24
CA PHE A 110 -22.22 -6.05 -28.31
C PHE A 110 -21.70 -5.57 -29.68
N GLU A 111 -20.83 -6.34 -30.34
CA GLU A 111 -20.36 -6.05 -31.69
C GLU A 111 -21.48 -6.12 -32.70
N PHE A 112 -22.31 -7.18 -32.64
CA PHE A 112 -23.52 -7.30 -33.45
C PHE A 112 -24.50 -6.15 -33.20
N PHE A 113 -24.77 -5.80 -31.93
CA PHE A 113 -25.61 -4.66 -31.57
C PHE A 113 -25.11 -3.35 -32.20
N ARG A 114 -23.81 -3.06 -32.07
CA ARG A 114 -23.19 -1.84 -32.61
C ARG A 114 -23.18 -1.82 -34.14
N TRP A 115 -22.93 -2.97 -34.76
CA TRP A 115 -22.94 -3.10 -36.22
C TRP A 115 -24.34 -2.92 -36.78
N ALA A 116 -25.36 -3.51 -36.14
CA ALA A 116 -26.75 -3.39 -36.55
C ALA A 116 -27.22 -1.92 -36.50
N ASP A 117 -26.90 -1.19 -35.43
CA ASP A 117 -27.25 0.24 -35.27
C ASP A 117 -26.72 1.13 -36.41
N ARG A 118 -25.63 0.72 -37.08
CA ARG A 118 -24.98 1.46 -38.15
C ARG A 118 -25.56 1.19 -39.54
N GLN A 119 -26.46 0.21 -39.69
CA GLN A 119 -26.97 -0.17 -41.01
C GLN A 119 -27.98 0.84 -41.55
N TRP A 120 -27.81 1.20 -42.82
CA TRP A 120 -28.75 2.06 -43.54
C TRP A 120 -30.15 1.44 -43.56
N ARG A 121 -31.16 2.20 -43.08
CA ARG A 121 -32.58 1.81 -42.89
C ARG A 121 -32.90 0.86 -41.74
N TYR A 122 -31.97 0.61 -40.81
CA TYR A 122 -32.26 -0.11 -39.57
C TYR A 122 -32.08 0.81 -38.36
N ARG A 123 -32.99 0.72 -37.39
CA ARG A 123 -32.89 1.38 -36.09
C ARG A 123 -33.33 0.41 -35.00
N HIS A 124 -32.55 0.33 -33.94
CA HIS A 124 -32.92 -0.45 -32.76
C HIS A 124 -34.21 0.12 -32.14
N ALA A 125 -35.14 -0.78 -31.83
CA ALA A 125 -36.28 -0.46 -30.99
C ALA A 125 -35.83 -0.33 -29.52
N PRO A 126 -36.55 0.45 -28.66
CA PRO A 126 -36.16 0.66 -27.27
C PRO A 126 -35.90 -0.65 -26.48
N GLU A 127 -36.68 -1.70 -26.75
CA GLU A 127 -36.58 -3.00 -26.08
C GLU A 127 -35.24 -3.71 -26.36
N VAL A 128 -34.60 -3.40 -27.50
CA VAL A 128 -33.28 -3.96 -27.87
C VAL A 128 -32.16 -3.29 -27.07
N PHE A 129 -32.29 -1.99 -26.76
CA PHE A 129 -31.34 -1.29 -25.88
C PHE A 129 -31.40 -1.84 -24.45
N ASP A 130 -32.61 -2.08 -23.94
CA ASP A 130 -32.84 -2.62 -22.60
C ASP A 130 -32.28 -4.04 -22.46
N GLU A 131 -32.46 -4.86 -23.49
CA GLU A 131 -31.88 -6.21 -23.54
C GLU A 131 -30.35 -6.16 -23.50
N MET A 132 -29.73 -5.29 -24.32
CA MET A 132 -28.27 -5.15 -24.35
C MET A 132 -27.71 -4.65 -23.02
N LEU A 133 -28.36 -3.67 -22.38
CA LEU A 133 -27.95 -3.16 -21.06
C LEU A 133 -28.14 -4.20 -19.97
N SER A 134 -29.22 -4.99 -20.01
CA SER A 134 -29.44 -6.12 -19.12
C SER A 134 -28.29 -7.11 -19.21
N LEU A 135 -27.97 -7.60 -20.41
CA LEU A 135 -26.87 -8.54 -20.65
C LEU A 135 -25.52 -7.99 -20.16
N LEU A 136 -25.23 -6.71 -20.42
CA LEU A 136 -24.00 -6.06 -19.97
C LEU A 136 -23.93 -5.88 -18.46
N SER A 137 -25.06 -5.64 -17.79
CA SER A 137 -25.13 -5.47 -16.33
C SER A 137 -24.71 -6.73 -15.57
N HIS A 138 -24.81 -7.91 -16.21
CA HIS A 138 -24.33 -9.17 -15.64
C HIS A 138 -22.82 -9.40 -15.81
N THR A 139 -22.11 -8.50 -16.50
CA THR A 139 -20.66 -8.61 -16.76
C THR A 139 -19.85 -7.54 -16.04
N LYS A 140 -18.52 -7.60 -16.13
CA LYS A 140 -17.60 -6.54 -15.69
C LYS A 140 -17.38 -5.46 -16.77
N LEU A 141 -18.11 -5.51 -17.89
CA LEU A 141 -17.89 -4.64 -19.07
C LEU A 141 -18.69 -3.33 -18.98
N HIS A 142 -18.25 -2.41 -18.13
CA HIS A 142 -18.92 -1.11 -17.94
C HIS A 142 -18.80 -0.14 -19.13
N ASP A 143 -17.79 -0.30 -20.00
CA ASP A 143 -17.52 0.65 -21.09
C ASP A 143 -18.49 0.44 -22.26
N PRO A 144 -18.76 -0.81 -22.68
CA PRO A 144 -19.91 -1.12 -23.53
C PRO A 144 -21.22 -0.57 -22.96
N ALA A 145 -21.52 -0.78 -21.66
CA ALA A 145 -22.78 -0.32 -21.06
C ALA A 145 -22.91 1.21 -21.12
N ARG A 146 -21.84 1.93 -20.79
CA ARG A 146 -21.76 3.39 -20.93
C ARG A 146 -21.95 3.84 -22.38
N ARG A 147 -21.43 3.08 -23.36
CA ARG A 147 -21.59 3.39 -24.79
C ARG A 147 -23.04 3.20 -25.25
N VAL A 148 -23.73 2.15 -24.79
CA VAL A 148 -25.17 1.95 -25.08
C VAL A 148 -25.99 3.11 -24.54
N MET A 149 -25.75 3.54 -23.30
CA MET A 149 -26.43 4.71 -22.71
C MET A 149 -26.21 6.01 -23.50
N ARG A 150 -25.03 6.22 -24.09
CA ARG A 150 -24.79 7.37 -24.99
C ARG A 150 -25.47 7.22 -26.34
N LEU A 151 -25.58 6.00 -26.87
CA LEU A 151 -26.29 5.74 -28.12
C LEU A 151 -27.79 6.01 -27.98
N MET A 152 -28.39 5.69 -26.83
CA MET A 152 -29.79 6.03 -26.54
C MET A 152 -30.03 7.54 -26.64
N ILE A 153 -29.12 8.38 -26.10
CA ILE A 153 -29.21 9.85 -26.23
C ILE A 153 -29.16 10.28 -27.71
N ARG A 154 -28.23 9.72 -28.50
CA ARG A 154 -28.08 10.06 -29.92
C ARG A 154 -29.27 9.65 -30.78
N ARG A 155 -30.04 8.64 -30.34
CA ARG A 155 -31.20 8.11 -31.06
C ARG A 155 -32.52 8.59 -30.48
N ASP A 156 -32.48 9.54 -29.55
CA ASP A 156 -33.66 10.11 -28.86
C ASP A 156 -34.53 9.06 -28.15
N VAL A 157 -33.88 8.01 -27.61
CA VAL A 157 -34.54 6.96 -26.81
C VAL A 157 -34.55 7.40 -25.35
N ARG A 158 -35.74 7.44 -24.74
CA ARG A 158 -35.90 7.79 -23.31
C ARG A 158 -35.13 6.81 -22.42
N ARG A 159 -34.43 7.35 -21.43
CA ARG A 159 -33.74 6.58 -20.39
C ARG A 159 -34.54 6.71 -19.10
N GLY A 160 -34.91 5.59 -18.51
CA GLY A 160 -35.60 5.51 -17.22
C GLY A 160 -34.71 4.96 -16.11
N PRO A 161 -35.22 4.88 -14.86
CA PRO A 161 -34.46 4.41 -13.71
C PRO A 161 -33.86 3.01 -13.89
N GLN A 162 -34.55 2.11 -14.59
CA GLN A 162 -34.10 0.75 -14.88
C GLN A 162 -32.78 0.71 -15.68
N GLN A 163 -32.64 1.54 -16.73
CA GLN A 163 -31.43 1.60 -17.54
C GLN A 163 -30.24 2.18 -16.76
N PHE A 164 -30.50 3.16 -15.88
CA PHE A 164 -29.49 3.67 -14.96
C PHE A 164 -29.08 2.62 -13.91
N ALA A 165 -30.00 1.79 -13.43
CA ALA A 165 -29.71 0.72 -12.48
C ALA A 165 -28.80 -0.35 -13.10
N GLN A 166 -29.07 -0.75 -14.35
CA GLN A 166 -28.23 -1.68 -15.10
C GLN A 166 -26.81 -1.11 -15.34
N LEU A 167 -26.70 0.18 -15.66
CA LEU A 167 -25.40 0.86 -15.79
C LEU A 167 -24.65 0.86 -14.44
N MET A 168 -25.33 1.20 -13.35
CA MET A 168 -24.77 1.23 -12.00
C MET A 168 -24.24 -0.15 -11.58
N LEU A 169 -25.01 -1.21 -11.84
CA LEU A 169 -24.61 -2.60 -11.58
C LEU A 169 -23.36 -3.00 -12.36
N SER A 170 -23.28 -2.61 -13.65
CA SER A 170 -22.08 -2.88 -14.47
C SER A 170 -20.82 -2.20 -13.90
N TYR A 171 -20.94 -0.98 -13.38
CA TYR A 171 -19.84 -0.28 -12.70
C TYR A 171 -19.45 -0.94 -11.38
N SER A 172 -20.45 -1.40 -10.61
CA SER A 172 -20.23 -2.10 -9.35
C SER A 172 -19.48 -3.41 -9.55
N ARG A 173 -19.90 -4.25 -10.52
CA ARG A 173 -19.21 -5.52 -10.84
C ARG A 173 -17.79 -5.33 -11.35
N ALA A 174 -17.51 -4.18 -11.96
CA ALA A 174 -16.17 -3.77 -12.37
C ALA A 174 -15.32 -3.17 -11.22
N GLY A 175 -15.82 -3.13 -9.99
CA GLY A 175 -15.13 -2.58 -8.81
C GLY A 175 -15.08 -1.05 -8.76
N LYS A 176 -15.78 -0.33 -9.64
CA LYS A 176 -15.72 1.13 -9.73
C LYS A 176 -16.84 1.81 -8.93
N LEU A 177 -16.80 1.68 -7.61
CA LEU A 177 -17.85 2.17 -6.69
C LEU A 177 -18.19 3.65 -6.86
N ARG A 178 -17.18 4.54 -6.92
CA ARG A 178 -17.40 5.99 -7.12
C ARG A 178 -18.12 6.29 -8.42
N SER A 179 -17.81 5.55 -9.48
CA SER A 179 -18.47 5.71 -10.79
C SER A 179 -19.89 5.17 -10.77
N ALA A 180 -20.14 4.07 -10.05
CA ALA A 180 -21.49 3.53 -9.84
C ALA A 180 -22.37 4.56 -9.11
N MET A 181 -21.91 5.15 -8.00
CA MET A 181 -22.69 6.15 -7.27
C MET A 181 -22.90 7.45 -8.05
N ARG A 182 -21.94 7.85 -8.92
CA ARG A 182 -22.12 8.99 -9.85
C ARG A 182 -23.24 8.80 -10.86
N VAL A 183 -23.71 7.57 -11.09
CA VAL A 183 -24.85 7.31 -11.98
C VAL A 183 -26.13 7.98 -11.47
N LEU A 184 -26.33 8.10 -10.14
CA LEU A 184 -27.47 8.83 -9.57
C LEU A 184 -27.47 10.30 -9.96
N HIS A 185 -26.29 10.94 -9.94
CA HIS A 185 -26.16 12.33 -10.37
C HIS A 185 -26.37 12.48 -11.89
N LEU A 186 -25.90 11.51 -12.68
CA LEU A 186 -26.17 11.48 -14.12
C LEU A 186 -27.67 11.39 -14.41
N MET A 187 -28.38 10.52 -13.68
CA MET A 187 -29.83 10.35 -13.80
C MET A 187 -30.59 11.64 -13.43
N GLN A 188 -30.17 12.32 -12.35
CA GLN A 188 -30.74 13.60 -11.94
C GLN A 188 -30.50 14.70 -12.99
N LYS A 189 -29.31 14.76 -13.59
CA LYS A 189 -28.99 15.68 -14.69
C LYS A 189 -29.87 15.45 -15.92
N ASP A 190 -30.28 14.21 -16.14
CA ASP A 190 -31.19 13.83 -17.22
C ASP A 190 -32.68 14.01 -16.86
N GLY A 191 -32.99 14.64 -15.72
CA GLY A 191 -34.35 14.95 -15.28
C GLY A 191 -35.16 13.74 -14.81
N CYS A 192 -34.49 12.61 -14.54
CA CYS A 192 -35.15 11.37 -14.10
C CYS A 192 -35.13 11.27 -12.57
N ALA A 193 -36.32 11.21 -11.95
CA ALA A 193 -36.45 11.06 -10.51
C ALA A 193 -36.08 9.62 -10.06
N PRO A 194 -35.40 9.44 -8.91
CA PRO A 194 -35.10 8.12 -8.38
C PRO A 194 -36.37 7.41 -7.92
N ASP A 195 -36.47 6.13 -8.31
CA ASP A 195 -37.47 5.20 -7.82
C ASP A 195 -36.86 4.19 -6.82
N ILE A 196 -37.70 3.32 -6.26
CA ILE A 196 -37.24 2.31 -5.31
C ILE A 196 -36.21 1.34 -5.92
N SER A 197 -36.29 1.07 -7.22
CA SER A 197 -35.41 0.13 -7.93
C SER A 197 -33.96 0.64 -8.01
N ILE A 198 -33.74 1.89 -8.43
CA ILE A 198 -32.39 2.46 -8.51
C ILE A 198 -31.79 2.69 -7.12
N CYS A 199 -32.61 3.01 -6.12
CA CYS A 199 -32.16 3.15 -4.75
C CYS A 199 -31.78 1.80 -4.11
N ASN A 200 -32.55 0.73 -4.34
CA ASN A 200 -32.20 -0.64 -3.94
C ASN A 200 -30.90 -1.08 -4.60
N MET A 201 -30.70 -0.74 -5.87
CA MET A 201 -29.42 -0.97 -6.55
C MET A 201 -28.28 -0.21 -5.87
N ALA A 202 -28.44 1.07 -5.54
CA ALA A 202 -27.42 1.87 -4.87
C ALA A 202 -27.05 1.30 -3.48
N VAL A 203 -28.05 0.88 -2.69
CA VAL A 203 -27.84 0.19 -1.41
C VAL A 203 -27.06 -1.11 -1.62
N ASN A 204 -27.46 -1.95 -2.57
CA ASN A 204 -26.76 -3.19 -2.89
C ASN A 204 -25.31 -2.95 -3.34
N VAL A 205 -25.06 -1.90 -4.14
CA VAL A 205 -23.71 -1.52 -4.59
C VAL A 205 -22.81 -1.10 -3.41
N LEU A 206 -23.34 -0.32 -2.46
CA LEU A 206 -22.62 0.07 -1.25
C LEU A 206 -22.33 -1.14 -0.34
N VAL A 207 -23.30 -2.03 -0.20
CA VAL A 207 -23.19 -3.29 0.55
C VAL A 207 -22.13 -4.21 -0.06
N VAL A 208 -22.17 -4.45 -1.37
CA VAL A 208 -21.19 -5.29 -2.09
C VAL A 208 -19.78 -4.71 -1.98
N ALA A 209 -19.63 -3.39 -1.85
CA ALA A 209 -18.35 -2.73 -1.65
C ALA A 209 -17.90 -2.64 -0.17
N GLY A 210 -18.62 -3.29 0.76
CA GLY A 210 -18.29 -3.32 2.18
C GLY A 210 -18.47 -1.98 2.90
N ARG A 211 -19.23 -1.03 2.33
CA ARG A 211 -19.51 0.30 2.91
C ARG A 211 -20.91 0.31 3.51
N VAL A 212 -21.14 -0.53 4.52
CA VAL A 212 -22.48 -0.77 5.09
C VAL A 212 -23.04 0.45 5.81
N ASP A 213 -22.22 1.23 6.52
CA ASP A 213 -22.66 2.47 7.18
C ASP A 213 -23.22 3.48 6.17
N LYS A 214 -22.51 3.65 5.05
CA LYS A 214 -22.98 4.52 3.96
C LYS A 214 -24.26 3.97 3.31
N ALA A 215 -24.47 2.65 3.31
CA ALA A 215 -25.70 2.04 2.83
C ALA A 215 -26.88 2.33 3.77
N LEU A 216 -26.66 2.28 5.09
CA LEU A 216 -27.65 2.65 6.11
C LEU A 216 -28.02 4.15 6.02
N GLU A 217 -27.02 5.02 5.93
CA GLU A 217 -27.22 6.46 5.72
C GLU A 217 -27.99 6.74 4.41
N PHE A 218 -27.67 6.00 3.35
CA PHE A 218 -28.37 6.14 2.07
C PHE A 218 -29.83 5.71 2.16
N ALA A 219 -30.14 4.62 2.87
CA ALA A 219 -31.52 4.16 3.09
C ALA A 219 -32.33 5.17 3.93
N GLU A 220 -31.72 5.78 4.94
CA GLU A 220 -32.35 6.84 5.71
C GLU A 220 -32.58 8.11 4.86
N ARG A 221 -31.64 8.46 3.99
CA ARG A 221 -31.79 9.57 3.04
C ARG A 221 -32.88 9.31 2.00
N MET A 222 -33.00 8.08 1.51
CA MET A 222 -34.05 7.63 0.59
C MET A 222 -35.43 7.91 1.18
N ARG A 223 -35.62 7.58 2.47
CA ARG A 223 -36.85 7.88 3.22
C ARG A 223 -37.14 9.38 3.33
N ARG A 224 -36.14 10.20 3.66
CA ARG A 224 -36.29 11.67 3.75
C ARG A 224 -36.71 12.32 2.43
N VAL A 225 -36.34 11.71 1.30
CA VAL A 225 -36.70 12.17 -0.05
C VAL A 225 -38.08 11.65 -0.48
N GLY A 226 -38.76 10.88 0.37
CA GLY A 226 -40.11 10.35 0.14
C GLY A 226 -40.16 9.02 -0.61
N VAL A 227 -39.03 8.30 -0.70
CA VAL A 227 -38.99 6.93 -1.21
C VAL A 227 -38.91 6.00 0.00
N GLU A 228 -40.00 5.32 0.33
CA GLU A 228 -40.02 4.40 1.48
C GLU A 228 -39.23 3.11 1.19
N PRO A 229 -38.31 2.69 2.08
CA PRO A 229 -37.62 1.41 1.97
C PRO A 229 -38.58 0.21 1.97
N ASP A 230 -38.36 -0.73 1.07
CA ASP A 230 -39.12 -1.99 0.97
C ASP A 230 -38.35 -3.19 1.56
N VAL A 231 -38.98 -4.37 1.53
CA VAL A 231 -38.40 -5.64 1.98
C VAL A 231 -37.05 -5.92 1.32
N VAL A 232 -36.89 -5.57 0.03
CA VAL A 232 -35.64 -5.75 -0.71
C VAL A 232 -34.54 -4.84 -0.17
N THR A 233 -34.87 -3.58 0.14
CA THR A 233 -33.94 -2.61 0.75
C THR A 233 -33.38 -3.16 2.07
N TYR A 234 -34.26 -3.57 2.98
CA TYR A 234 -33.88 -4.07 4.30
C TYR A 234 -33.12 -5.39 4.21
N ASN A 235 -33.52 -6.32 3.33
CA ASN A 235 -32.78 -7.57 3.11
C ASN A 235 -31.36 -7.33 2.57
N CYS A 236 -31.17 -6.33 1.70
CA CYS A 236 -29.83 -5.91 1.26
C CYS A 236 -28.98 -5.36 2.42
N LEU A 237 -29.56 -4.52 3.30
CA LEU A 237 -28.87 -3.97 4.47
C LEU A 237 -28.52 -5.07 5.48
N ILE A 238 -29.46 -5.96 5.79
CA ILE A 238 -29.25 -7.13 6.66
C ILE A 238 -28.10 -7.98 6.13
N LYS A 239 -28.10 -8.29 4.82
CA LYS A 239 -27.01 -9.03 4.18
C LYS A 239 -25.66 -8.31 4.32
N GLY A 240 -25.65 -6.99 4.18
CA GLY A 240 -24.45 -6.17 4.37
C GLY A 240 -23.93 -6.20 5.81
N LEU A 241 -24.82 -6.02 6.79
CA LEU A 241 -24.50 -6.07 8.21
C LEU A 241 -23.96 -7.44 8.61
N CYS A 242 -24.58 -8.52 8.14
CA CYS A 242 -24.05 -9.88 8.29
C CYS A 242 -22.65 -10.00 7.66
N GLY A 243 -22.46 -9.53 6.43
CA GLY A 243 -21.14 -9.54 5.76
C GLY A 243 -20.05 -8.75 6.52
N ALA A 244 -20.44 -7.69 7.23
CA ALA A 244 -19.55 -6.89 8.09
C ALA A 244 -19.39 -7.45 9.51
N ARG A 245 -19.89 -8.67 9.79
CA ARG A 245 -19.91 -9.32 11.12
C ARG A 245 -20.67 -8.55 12.21
N ARG A 246 -21.53 -7.59 11.85
CA ARG A 246 -22.39 -6.81 12.75
C ARG A 246 -23.75 -7.46 12.91
N VAL A 247 -23.74 -8.65 13.51
CA VAL A 247 -24.94 -9.50 13.64
C VAL A 247 -26.02 -8.88 14.53
N VAL A 248 -25.61 -8.22 15.62
CA VAL A 248 -26.54 -7.53 16.53
C VAL A 248 -27.36 -6.49 15.77
N ASP A 249 -26.68 -5.62 15.04
CA ASP A 249 -27.29 -4.60 14.19
C ASP A 249 -28.19 -5.22 13.10
N ALA A 250 -27.82 -6.38 12.56
CA ALA A 250 -28.66 -7.11 11.60
C ALA A 250 -29.96 -7.63 12.25
N LEU A 251 -29.90 -8.08 13.51
CA LEU A 251 -31.06 -8.52 14.29
C LEU A 251 -31.94 -7.33 14.74
N GLU A 252 -31.32 -6.19 15.03
CA GLU A 252 -32.02 -4.92 15.29
C GLU A 252 -32.71 -4.41 14.02
N MET A 253 -32.07 -4.55 12.86
CA MET A 253 -32.64 -4.13 11.56
C MET A 253 -33.96 -4.85 11.25
N ILE A 254 -34.11 -6.12 11.66
CA ILE A 254 -35.40 -6.84 11.57
C ILE A 254 -36.48 -6.16 12.42
N GLY A 255 -36.13 -5.67 13.61
CA GLY A 255 -37.02 -4.89 14.47
C GLY A 255 -37.36 -3.52 13.88
N VAL A 256 -36.38 -2.83 13.30
CA VAL A 256 -36.56 -1.55 12.61
C VAL A 256 -37.48 -1.69 11.40
N MET A 257 -37.40 -2.82 10.68
CA MET A 257 -38.30 -3.15 9.57
C MET A 257 -39.77 -3.13 10.02
N LEU A 258 -40.08 -3.81 11.13
CA LEU A 258 -41.40 -3.85 11.75
C LEU A 258 -41.87 -2.46 12.21
N GLN A 259 -41.00 -1.70 12.87
CA GLN A 259 -41.33 -0.33 13.35
C GLN A 259 -41.68 0.62 12.21
N ASN A 260 -41.04 0.44 11.05
CA ASN A 260 -41.31 1.24 9.85
C ASN A 260 -42.49 0.71 9.01
N GLY A 261 -43.27 -0.24 9.53
CA GLY A 261 -44.45 -0.77 8.85
C GLY A 261 -44.15 -1.73 7.70
N CYS A 262 -42.93 -2.26 7.61
CA CYS A 262 -42.51 -3.23 6.60
C CYS A 262 -42.33 -4.60 7.28
N PRO A 263 -43.26 -5.56 7.15
CA PRO A 263 -43.16 -6.83 7.84
C PRO A 263 -42.04 -7.72 7.26
N PRO A 264 -41.13 -8.28 8.09
CA PRO A 264 -40.05 -9.14 7.64
C PRO A 264 -40.60 -10.44 7.04
N ASP A 265 -39.97 -10.88 5.95
CA ASP A 265 -40.32 -12.12 5.26
C ASP A 265 -39.37 -13.26 5.65
N LYS A 266 -39.62 -14.46 5.11
CA LYS A 266 -38.73 -15.62 5.36
C LYS A 266 -37.30 -15.34 4.92
N ILE A 267 -37.09 -14.51 3.88
CA ILE A 267 -35.76 -14.18 3.34
C ILE A 267 -34.97 -13.32 4.33
N SER A 268 -35.62 -12.39 5.04
CA SER A 268 -35.00 -11.60 6.11
C SER A 268 -34.37 -12.49 7.18
N TYR A 269 -35.14 -13.48 7.66
CA TYR A 269 -34.68 -14.43 8.67
C TYR A 269 -33.63 -15.41 8.12
N TYR A 270 -33.83 -15.96 6.92
CA TYR A 270 -32.88 -16.89 6.29
C TYR A 270 -31.52 -16.24 6.01
N THR A 271 -31.49 -14.95 5.70
CA THR A 271 -30.24 -14.21 5.46
C THR A 271 -29.37 -14.16 6.72
N VAL A 272 -29.98 -13.88 7.88
CA VAL A 272 -29.27 -13.85 9.18
C VAL A 272 -28.94 -15.27 9.64
N MET A 273 -29.89 -16.20 9.57
CA MET A 273 -29.67 -17.62 9.92
C MET A 273 -28.53 -18.22 9.10
N GLY A 274 -28.52 -18.00 7.78
CA GLY A 274 -27.48 -18.49 6.90
C GLY A 274 -26.10 -17.91 7.20
N PHE A 275 -25.99 -16.72 7.81
CA PHE A 275 -24.74 -16.18 8.34
C PHE A 275 -24.36 -16.84 9.67
N LEU A 276 -25.30 -16.93 10.62
CA LEU A 276 -25.10 -17.56 11.93
C LEU A 276 -24.68 -19.04 11.80
N CYS A 277 -25.23 -19.76 10.82
CA CYS A 277 -24.83 -21.13 10.50
C CYS A 277 -23.35 -21.23 10.13
N LYS A 278 -22.76 -20.22 9.47
CA LYS A 278 -21.33 -20.25 9.12
C LYS A 278 -20.43 -20.11 10.34
N GLU A 279 -20.84 -19.25 11.28
CA GLU A 279 -20.07 -18.93 12.50
C GLU A 279 -20.39 -19.86 13.69
N ARG A 280 -21.19 -20.93 13.48
CA ARG A 280 -21.57 -21.93 14.51
C ARG A 280 -22.34 -21.37 15.72
N ARG A 281 -23.14 -20.31 15.54
CA ARG A 281 -23.90 -19.65 16.64
C ARG A 281 -25.31 -20.22 16.79
N VAL A 282 -25.42 -21.49 17.20
CA VAL A 282 -26.70 -22.24 17.25
C VAL A 282 -27.74 -21.64 18.19
N GLU A 283 -27.34 -21.16 19.37
CA GLU A 283 -28.27 -20.56 20.33
C GLU A 283 -29.02 -19.35 19.75
N GLU A 284 -28.32 -18.53 18.97
CA GLU A 284 -28.94 -17.38 18.30
C GLU A 284 -29.81 -17.78 17.11
N ILE A 285 -29.49 -18.88 16.44
CA ILE A 285 -30.38 -19.48 15.43
C ILE A 285 -31.69 -19.92 16.10
N ARG A 286 -31.62 -20.55 17.27
CA ARG A 286 -32.80 -20.96 18.04
C ARG A 286 -33.64 -19.77 18.47
N GLY A 287 -33.02 -18.74 19.06
CA GLY A 287 -33.72 -17.50 19.41
C GLY A 287 -34.36 -16.81 18.19
N LEU A 288 -33.72 -16.89 17.03
CA LEU A 288 -34.27 -16.32 15.80
C LEU A 288 -35.46 -17.13 15.22
N LEU A 289 -35.47 -18.46 15.38
CA LEU A 289 -36.64 -19.29 15.05
C LEU A 289 -37.85 -18.97 15.93
N GLU A 290 -37.62 -18.67 17.21
CA GLU A 290 -38.68 -18.23 18.14
C GLU A 290 -39.21 -16.84 17.79
N ARG A 291 -38.32 -15.88 17.50
CA ARG A 291 -38.72 -14.54 17.03
C ARG A 291 -39.48 -14.58 15.71
N MET A 292 -39.05 -15.40 14.76
CA MET A 292 -39.77 -15.61 13.50
C MET A 292 -41.22 -16.05 13.74
N ARG A 293 -41.45 -16.92 14.73
CA ARG A 293 -42.79 -17.36 15.14
C ARG A 293 -43.58 -16.27 15.88
N ASN A 294 -42.96 -15.62 16.87
CA ASN A 294 -43.64 -14.72 17.79
C ASN A 294 -43.87 -13.31 17.21
N ASP A 295 -42.86 -12.75 16.55
CA ASP A 295 -42.85 -11.35 16.09
C ASP A 295 -43.48 -11.21 14.70
N ALA A 296 -43.32 -12.21 13.83
CA ALA A 296 -43.75 -12.16 12.42
C ALA A 296 -44.87 -13.16 12.07
N GLY A 297 -45.26 -14.04 12.99
CA GLY A 297 -46.26 -15.09 12.73
C GLY A 297 -45.82 -16.11 11.66
N LEU A 298 -44.53 -16.18 11.35
CA LEU A 298 -43.96 -17.07 10.36
C LEU A 298 -43.48 -18.36 11.04
N PHE A 299 -43.97 -19.51 10.58
CA PHE A 299 -43.57 -20.80 11.16
C PHE A 299 -42.40 -21.40 10.38
N PRO A 300 -41.37 -21.91 11.08
CA PRO A 300 -40.33 -22.73 10.46
C PRO A 300 -40.95 -23.94 9.76
N ASP A 301 -40.64 -24.09 8.48
CA ASP A 301 -41.14 -25.15 7.62
C ASP A 301 -40.00 -26.07 7.14
N GLN A 302 -40.33 -27.07 6.32
CA GLN A 302 -39.35 -28.00 5.76
C GLN A 302 -38.19 -27.28 5.04
N VAL A 303 -38.46 -26.17 4.34
CA VAL A 303 -37.44 -25.38 3.63
C VAL A 303 -36.48 -24.70 4.62
N THR A 304 -37.00 -24.23 5.76
CA THR A 304 -36.19 -23.64 6.85
C THR A 304 -35.18 -24.65 7.38
N TYR A 305 -35.63 -25.86 7.74
CA TYR A 305 -34.76 -26.90 8.29
C TYR A 305 -33.74 -27.42 7.27
N ASN A 306 -34.15 -27.66 6.01
CA ASN A 306 -33.21 -28.10 4.97
C ASN A 306 -32.10 -27.06 4.73
N MET A 307 -32.42 -25.76 4.77
CA MET A 307 -31.44 -24.69 4.65
C MET A 307 -30.43 -24.70 5.82
N LEU A 308 -30.91 -24.77 7.06
CA LEU A 308 -30.05 -24.82 8.24
C LEU A 308 -29.10 -26.03 8.17
N ILE A 309 -29.64 -27.20 7.87
CA ILE A 309 -28.88 -28.47 7.75
C ILE A 309 -27.81 -28.33 6.65
N HIS A 310 -28.19 -27.89 5.45
CA HIS A 310 -27.26 -27.77 4.33
C HIS A 310 -26.14 -26.76 4.61
N VAL A 311 -26.47 -25.58 5.15
CA VAL A 311 -25.47 -24.52 5.39
C VAL A 311 -24.54 -24.89 6.54
N LEU A 312 -25.03 -25.45 7.64
CA LEU A 312 -24.19 -25.92 8.75
C LEU A 312 -23.22 -27.01 8.29
N ALA A 313 -23.74 -28.04 7.61
CA ALA A 313 -22.93 -29.14 7.11
C ALA A 313 -21.88 -28.68 6.08
N LYS A 314 -22.23 -27.73 5.19
CA LYS A 314 -21.29 -27.16 4.23
C LYS A 314 -20.09 -26.44 4.88
N HIS A 315 -20.26 -25.90 6.08
CA HIS A 315 -19.19 -25.17 6.81
C HIS A 315 -18.49 -26.03 7.88
N GLY A 316 -18.73 -27.35 7.89
CA GLY A 316 -18.02 -28.30 8.77
C GLY A 316 -18.70 -28.58 10.11
N HIS A 317 -19.88 -27.99 10.37
CA HIS A 317 -20.62 -28.11 11.64
C HIS A 317 -21.56 -29.32 11.60
N ALA A 318 -20.97 -30.52 11.56
CA ALA A 318 -21.67 -31.78 11.34
C ALA A 318 -22.63 -32.16 12.48
N ASP A 319 -22.21 -31.93 13.73
CA ASP A 319 -22.99 -32.31 14.93
C ASP A 319 -24.26 -31.47 15.06
N GLU A 320 -24.14 -30.16 14.84
CA GLU A 320 -25.25 -29.22 14.87
C GLU A 320 -26.20 -29.45 13.69
N ALA A 321 -25.67 -29.77 12.50
CA ALA A 321 -26.49 -30.15 11.36
C ALA A 321 -27.28 -31.44 11.64
N LEU A 322 -26.68 -32.41 12.33
CA LEU A 322 -27.35 -33.63 12.77
C LEU A 322 -28.42 -33.34 13.84
N GLU A 323 -28.17 -32.43 14.78
CA GLU A 323 -29.16 -32.00 15.77
C GLU A 323 -30.42 -31.39 15.10
N PHE A 324 -30.23 -30.50 14.13
CA PHE A 324 -31.35 -29.94 13.35
C PHE A 324 -32.04 -30.99 12.46
N LEU A 325 -31.31 -32.00 11.96
CA LEU A 325 -31.90 -33.15 11.27
C LEU A 325 -32.85 -33.90 12.21
N ARG A 326 -32.39 -34.27 13.41
CA ARG A 326 -33.22 -34.97 14.41
C ARG A 326 -34.44 -34.16 14.83
N GLU A 327 -34.28 -32.84 15.02
CA GLU A 327 -35.40 -31.95 15.33
C GLU A 327 -36.43 -31.89 14.19
N SER A 328 -35.96 -31.80 12.94
CA SER A 328 -36.84 -31.79 11.77
C SER A 328 -37.68 -33.07 11.65
N GLU A 329 -37.06 -34.21 11.99
CA GLU A 329 -37.70 -35.53 11.99
C GLU A 329 -38.75 -35.65 13.09
N GLY A 330 -38.46 -35.14 14.30
CA GLY A 330 -39.43 -35.05 15.40
C GLY A 330 -40.66 -34.21 15.02
N LYS A 331 -40.49 -33.21 14.14
CA LYS A 331 -41.57 -32.38 13.58
C LYS A 331 -42.21 -32.97 12.31
N ARG A 332 -41.80 -34.19 11.90
CA ARG A 332 -42.26 -34.91 10.71
C ARG A 332 -41.95 -34.22 9.37
N PHE A 333 -40.92 -33.36 9.32
CA PHE A 333 -40.40 -32.82 8.07
C PHE A 333 -39.49 -33.83 7.37
N ARG A 334 -39.49 -33.83 6.03
CA ARG A 334 -38.61 -34.67 5.21
C ARG A 334 -37.35 -33.90 4.81
N VAL A 335 -36.18 -34.39 5.19
CA VAL A 335 -34.92 -33.84 4.68
C VAL A 335 -34.65 -34.42 3.30
N ASP A 336 -34.19 -33.56 2.39
CA ASP A 336 -33.87 -33.95 1.03
C ASP A 336 -32.53 -34.69 0.94
N GLU A 337 -32.31 -35.34 -0.19
CA GLU A 337 -31.08 -36.04 -0.51
C GLU A 337 -29.85 -35.15 -0.31
N VAL A 338 -29.94 -33.88 -0.72
CA VAL A 338 -28.88 -32.87 -0.61
C VAL A 338 -28.50 -32.58 0.84
N GLY A 339 -29.46 -32.53 1.77
CA GLY A 339 -29.21 -32.37 3.20
C GLY A 339 -28.44 -33.54 3.81
N TYR A 340 -28.85 -34.78 3.51
CA TYR A 340 -28.14 -35.98 3.94
C TYR A 340 -26.71 -36.05 3.36
N SER A 341 -26.55 -35.81 2.05
CA SER A 341 -25.24 -35.80 1.39
C SER A 341 -24.30 -34.74 1.98
N ALA A 342 -24.81 -33.56 2.32
CA ALA A 342 -24.03 -32.50 2.95
C ALA A 342 -23.53 -32.91 4.34
N ILE A 343 -24.40 -33.52 5.17
CA ILE A 343 -24.01 -34.05 6.50
C ILE A 343 -22.94 -35.13 6.36
N VAL A 344 -23.14 -36.11 5.47
CA VAL A 344 -22.16 -37.18 5.21
C VAL A 344 -20.82 -36.60 4.80
N HIS A 345 -20.81 -35.65 3.86
CA HIS A 345 -19.59 -34.97 3.44
C HIS A 345 -18.91 -34.23 4.60
N SER A 346 -19.66 -33.54 5.46
CA SER A 346 -19.13 -32.85 6.64
C SER A 346 -18.46 -33.81 7.64
N PHE A 347 -19.09 -34.95 7.95
CA PHE A 347 -18.48 -35.97 8.82
C PHE A 347 -17.23 -36.59 8.18
N CYS A 348 -17.24 -36.83 6.86
CA CYS A 348 -16.07 -37.31 6.13
C CYS A 348 -14.91 -36.30 6.15
N LEU A 349 -15.19 -34.99 6.01
CA LEU A 349 -14.17 -33.94 6.13
C LEU A 349 -13.55 -33.90 7.53
N ASN A 350 -14.36 -34.12 8.57
CA ASN A 350 -13.92 -34.15 9.96
C ASN A 350 -13.25 -35.48 10.36
N GLY A 351 -13.11 -36.43 9.43
CA GLY A 351 -12.50 -37.75 9.66
C GLY A 351 -13.36 -38.75 10.42
N ARG A 352 -14.63 -38.41 10.72
CA ARG A 352 -15.56 -39.22 11.53
C ARG A 352 -16.34 -40.21 10.64
N MET A 353 -15.62 -41.19 10.09
CA MET A 353 -16.17 -42.11 9.08
C MET A 353 -17.22 -43.09 9.62
N ALA A 354 -17.18 -43.41 10.92
CA ALA A 354 -18.15 -44.31 11.54
C ALA A 354 -19.57 -43.71 11.50
N GLU A 355 -19.70 -42.45 11.89
CA GLU A 355 -20.95 -41.71 11.87
C GLU A 355 -21.39 -41.39 10.44
N ALA A 356 -20.45 -41.02 9.55
CA ALA A 356 -20.78 -40.82 8.13
C ALA A 356 -21.43 -42.07 7.52
N LYS A 357 -20.94 -43.27 7.87
CA LYS A 357 -21.52 -44.55 7.43
C LYS A 357 -22.90 -44.81 8.04
N GLU A 358 -23.09 -44.47 9.31
CA GLU A 358 -24.38 -44.58 9.99
C GLU A 358 -25.44 -43.70 9.31
N ILE A 359 -25.09 -42.45 9.00
CA ILE A 359 -25.98 -41.51 8.30
C ILE A 359 -26.30 -42.00 6.88
N VAL A 360 -25.35 -42.60 6.15
CA VAL A 360 -25.65 -43.24 4.85
C VAL A 360 -26.62 -44.43 5.00
N GLY A 361 -26.46 -45.25 6.04
CA GLY A 361 -27.39 -46.34 6.33
C GLY A 361 -28.81 -45.85 6.67
N GLU A 362 -28.89 -44.74 7.40
CA GLU A 362 -30.13 -44.07 7.74
C GLU A 362 -30.82 -43.43 6.51
N MET A 363 -30.03 -42.79 5.64
CA MET A 363 -30.51 -42.25 4.37
C MET A 363 -31.22 -43.34 3.54
N ILE A 364 -30.61 -44.53 3.46
CA ILE A 364 -31.17 -45.70 2.76
C ILE A 364 -32.45 -46.20 3.44
N SER A 365 -32.46 -46.33 4.77
CA SER A 365 -33.63 -46.85 5.51
C SER A 365 -34.85 -45.91 5.42
N LYS A 366 -34.61 -44.61 5.22
CA LYS A 366 -35.65 -43.59 5.01
C LYS A 366 -36.07 -43.42 3.55
N GLY A 367 -35.52 -44.22 2.64
CA GLY A 367 -35.89 -44.22 1.22
C GLY A 367 -35.21 -43.14 0.37
N CYS A 368 -34.21 -42.43 0.92
CA CYS A 368 -33.33 -41.55 0.16
C CYS A 368 -32.19 -42.38 -0.43
N ARG A 369 -32.01 -42.37 -1.75
CA ARG A 369 -30.95 -43.15 -2.41
C ARG A 369 -29.65 -42.35 -2.41
N PRO A 370 -28.52 -42.89 -1.91
CA PRO A 370 -27.24 -42.20 -2.02
C PRO A 370 -26.84 -42.06 -3.50
N ASP A 371 -26.48 -40.85 -3.90
CA ASP A 371 -26.00 -40.53 -5.24
C ASP A 371 -24.46 -40.60 -5.36
N VAL A 372 -23.98 -40.23 -6.56
CA VAL A 372 -22.56 -40.13 -6.86
C VAL A 372 -21.83 -39.22 -5.89
N VAL A 373 -22.40 -38.06 -5.54
CA VAL A 373 -21.77 -37.08 -4.63
C VAL A 373 -21.58 -37.68 -3.23
N THR A 374 -22.58 -38.39 -2.72
CA THR A 374 -22.55 -39.05 -1.41
C THR A 374 -21.46 -40.12 -1.36
N TYR A 375 -21.40 -41.01 -2.35
CA TYR A 375 -20.37 -42.04 -2.42
C TYR A 375 -18.97 -41.46 -2.63
N SER A 376 -18.81 -40.45 -3.49
CA SER A 376 -17.53 -39.76 -3.71
C SER A 376 -17.00 -39.13 -2.42
N ALA A 377 -17.86 -38.51 -1.61
CA ALA A 377 -17.49 -37.90 -0.33
C ALA A 377 -16.95 -38.95 0.67
N VAL A 378 -17.60 -40.11 0.74
CA VAL A 378 -17.16 -41.20 1.62
C VAL A 378 -15.87 -41.84 1.14
N VAL A 379 -15.71 -42.03 -0.18
CA VAL A 379 -14.46 -42.51 -0.79
C VAL A 379 -13.31 -41.54 -0.49
N ASP A 380 -13.50 -40.23 -0.70
CA ASP A 380 -12.51 -39.21 -0.37
C ASP A 380 -12.17 -39.19 1.12
N GLY A 381 -13.18 -39.30 2.00
CA GLY A 381 -12.99 -39.42 3.45
C GLY A 381 -12.08 -40.58 3.85
N PHE A 382 -12.33 -41.80 3.34
CA PHE A 382 -11.46 -42.95 3.59
C PHE A 382 -10.06 -42.76 3.00
N CYS A 383 -9.95 -42.19 1.80
CA CYS A 383 -8.66 -41.88 1.17
C CYS A 383 -7.84 -40.85 1.95
N ARG A 384 -8.48 -39.89 2.63
CA ARG A 384 -7.80 -38.90 3.48
C ARG A 384 -7.24 -39.50 4.77
N ILE A 385 -7.92 -40.49 5.34
CA ILE A 385 -7.50 -41.19 6.56
C ILE A 385 -6.47 -42.30 6.25
N GLY A 386 -6.32 -42.68 4.98
CA GLY A 386 -5.38 -43.72 4.53
C GLY A 386 -5.98 -45.13 4.47
N GLU A 387 -7.28 -45.27 4.75
CA GLU A 387 -8.03 -46.54 4.75
C GLU A 387 -8.46 -46.94 3.33
N LEU A 388 -7.50 -47.19 2.44
CA LEU A 388 -7.75 -47.44 1.02
C LEU A 388 -8.60 -48.69 0.75
N ASP A 389 -8.51 -49.71 1.59
CA ASP A 389 -9.32 -50.92 1.46
C ASP A 389 -10.81 -50.64 1.66
N GLN A 390 -11.15 -49.74 2.59
CA GLN A 390 -12.52 -49.30 2.81
C GLN A 390 -12.99 -48.40 1.66
N ALA A 391 -12.13 -47.53 1.13
CA ALA A 391 -12.43 -46.73 -0.07
C ALA A 391 -12.76 -47.61 -1.29
N ARG A 392 -11.96 -48.66 -1.54
CA ARG A 392 -12.21 -49.63 -2.63
C ARG A 392 -13.50 -50.44 -2.41
N LYS A 393 -13.80 -50.84 -1.16
CA LYS A 393 -15.08 -51.48 -0.81
C LYS A 393 -16.26 -50.55 -1.09
N MET A 394 -16.13 -49.27 -0.77
CA MET A 394 -17.18 -48.27 -1.02
C MET A 394 -17.40 -48.04 -2.52
N MET A 395 -16.35 -47.98 -3.33
CA MET A 395 -16.48 -47.94 -4.80
C MET A 395 -17.20 -49.18 -5.36
N LYS A 396 -16.90 -50.38 -4.86
CA LYS A 396 -17.63 -51.61 -5.25
C LYS A 396 -19.12 -51.54 -4.86
N HIS A 397 -19.43 -50.93 -3.72
CA HIS A 397 -20.80 -50.71 -3.28
C HIS A 397 -21.52 -49.68 -4.17
N MET A 398 -20.81 -48.66 -4.64
CA MET A 398 -21.30 -47.68 -5.59
C MET A 398 -21.78 -48.36 -6.89
N TYR A 399 -20.95 -49.23 -7.48
CA TYR A 399 -21.32 -50.01 -8.67
C TYR A 399 -22.53 -50.93 -8.43
N LYS A 400 -22.63 -51.56 -7.25
CA LYS A 400 -23.75 -52.46 -6.92
C LYS A 400 -25.09 -51.73 -6.77
N ASN A 401 -25.07 -50.44 -6.48
CA ASN A 401 -26.26 -49.60 -6.37
C ASN A 401 -26.52 -48.77 -7.64
N ASP A 402 -26.06 -49.26 -8.80
CA ASP A 402 -26.19 -48.61 -10.10
C ASP A 402 -25.63 -47.17 -10.18
N CYS A 403 -24.74 -46.80 -9.25
CA CYS A 403 -24.03 -45.52 -9.26
C CYS A 403 -22.62 -45.74 -9.85
N LYS A 404 -22.31 -45.10 -10.98
CA LYS A 404 -20.98 -45.21 -11.61
C LYS A 404 -20.03 -44.16 -11.03
N PRO A 405 -18.82 -44.54 -10.56
CA PRO A 405 -17.78 -43.60 -10.21
C PRO A 405 -17.49 -42.62 -11.34
N ASN A 406 -17.37 -41.34 -11.00
CA ASN A 406 -16.98 -40.28 -11.93
C ASN A 406 -15.49 -39.92 -11.75
N THR A 407 -14.97 -39.02 -12.59
CA THR A 407 -13.57 -38.53 -12.52
C THR A 407 -13.17 -38.02 -11.14
N VAL A 408 -14.10 -37.39 -10.39
CA VAL A 408 -13.85 -36.91 -9.02
C VAL A 408 -13.59 -38.08 -8.06
N THR A 409 -14.36 -39.16 -8.18
CA THR A 409 -14.21 -40.37 -7.34
C THR A 409 -12.87 -41.06 -7.61
N HIS A 410 -12.50 -41.23 -8.88
CA HIS A 410 -11.21 -41.81 -9.25
C HIS A 410 -10.04 -40.91 -8.81
N THR A 411 -10.17 -39.59 -8.96
CA THR A 411 -9.13 -38.63 -8.52
C THR A 411 -8.93 -38.66 -7.00
N ALA A 412 -10.00 -38.81 -6.21
CA ALA A 412 -9.91 -38.97 -4.76
C ALA A 412 -9.14 -40.25 -4.37
N LEU A 413 -9.41 -41.37 -5.06
CA LEU A 413 -8.68 -42.62 -4.87
C LEU A 413 -7.19 -42.49 -5.23
N LEU A 414 -6.88 -41.86 -6.37
CA LEU A 414 -5.50 -41.58 -6.79
C LEU A 414 -4.76 -40.72 -5.76
N ASN A 415 -5.40 -39.67 -5.24
CA ASN A 415 -4.83 -38.83 -4.19
C ASN A 415 -4.57 -39.63 -2.90
N GLY A 416 -5.49 -40.53 -2.52
CA GLY A 416 -5.30 -41.46 -1.41
C GLY A 416 -4.10 -42.38 -1.61
N LEU A 417 -3.99 -43.02 -2.78
CA LEU A 417 -2.85 -43.88 -3.13
C LEU A 417 -1.52 -43.13 -3.08
N CYS A 418 -1.46 -41.91 -3.61
CA CYS A 418 -0.29 -41.05 -3.55
C CYS A 418 0.10 -40.67 -2.11
N LYS A 419 -0.89 -40.43 -1.22
CA LYS A 419 -0.62 -40.11 0.20
C LYS A 419 -0.03 -41.29 0.98
N VAL A 420 -0.43 -42.52 0.65
CA VAL A 420 0.06 -43.75 1.28
C VAL A 420 1.43 -44.19 0.70
N GLY A 421 1.94 -43.50 -0.32
CA GLY A 421 3.22 -43.83 -0.96
C GLY A 421 3.12 -44.92 -2.03
N LYS A 422 1.91 -45.19 -2.54
CA LYS A 422 1.63 -46.15 -3.62
C LYS A 422 1.38 -45.43 -4.95
N THR A 423 2.18 -44.42 -5.27
CA THR A 423 1.94 -43.60 -6.49
C THR A 423 2.10 -44.40 -7.78
N LEU A 424 2.92 -45.45 -7.81
CA LEU A 424 3.04 -46.33 -8.98
C LEU A 424 1.70 -47.02 -9.32
N GLU A 425 1.01 -47.55 -8.31
CA GLU A 425 -0.33 -48.14 -8.46
C GLU A 425 -1.35 -47.09 -8.91
N ALA A 426 -1.22 -45.85 -8.43
CA ALA A 426 -2.04 -44.73 -8.88
C ALA A 426 -1.80 -44.41 -10.37
N TRP A 427 -0.54 -44.42 -10.82
CA TRP A 427 -0.20 -44.18 -12.21
C TRP A 427 -0.68 -45.29 -13.14
N GLU A 428 -0.58 -46.56 -12.73
CA GLU A 428 -1.16 -47.68 -13.46
C GLU A 428 -2.68 -47.56 -13.60
N LEU A 429 -3.37 -47.16 -12.53
CA LEU A 429 -4.82 -46.93 -12.56
C LEU A 429 -5.20 -45.77 -13.50
N LEU A 430 -4.38 -44.70 -13.52
CA LEU A 430 -4.55 -43.59 -14.46
C LEU A 430 -4.36 -44.02 -15.92
N ASN A 431 -3.39 -44.89 -16.20
CA ASN A 431 -3.13 -45.42 -17.54
C ASN A 431 -4.23 -46.37 -18.04
N LYS A 432 -4.91 -47.07 -17.12
CA LYS A 432 -6.08 -47.93 -17.42
C LYS A 432 -7.41 -47.17 -17.51
N SER A 433 -7.38 -45.83 -17.45
CA SER A 433 -8.60 -45.02 -17.45
C SER A 433 -9.50 -45.24 -18.67
N GLU A 434 -8.89 -45.43 -19.85
CA GLU A 434 -9.61 -45.73 -21.10
C GLU A 434 -10.26 -47.14 -21.08
N GLU A 435 -9.60 -48.11 -20.45
CA GLU A 435 -10.11 -49.49 -20.29
C GLU A 435 -11.25 -49.56 -19.26
N GLU A 436 -11.17 -48.73 -18.21
CA GLU A 436 -12.16 -48.63 -17.13
C GLU A 436 -13.27 -47.59 -17.40
N TRP A 437 -13.33 -47.01 -18.61
CA TRP A 437 -14.37 -46.10 -19.09
C TRP A 437 -14.54 -44.81 -18.26
N TRP A 438 -13.45 -44.19 -17.82
CA TRP A 438 -13.47 -42.87 -17.18
C TRP A 438 -12.43 -41.92 -17.78
N THR A 439 -12.70 -40.61 -17.74
CA THR A 439 -11.85 -39.59 -18.37
C THR A 439 -11.03 -38.83 -17.32
N PRO A 440 -9.69 -38.90 -17.37
CA PRO A 440 -8.83 -38.07 -16.53
C PRO A 440 -8.98 -36.58 -16.82
N SER A 441 -8.78 -35.76 -15.78
CA SER A 441 -8.68 -34.30 -15.86
C SER A 441 -7.25 -33.82 -15.68
N ASP A 442 -6.99 -32.54 -15.94
CA ASP A 442 -5.75 -31.85 -15.58
C ASP A 442 -5.37 -32.07 -14.11
N ILE A 443 -6.34 -31.95 -13.20
CA ILE A 443 -6.17 -32.20 -11.76
C ILE A 443 -5.71 -33.63 -11.49
N THR A 444 -6.20 -34.60 -12.26
CA THR A 444 -5.87 -36.02 -12.09
C THR A 444 -4.38 -36.28 -12.36
N TYR A 445 -3.84 -35.70 -13.44
CA TYR A 445 -2.41 -35.78 -13.75
C TYR A 445 -1.56 -35.05 -12.71
N SER A 446 -1.98 -33.86 -12.26
CA SER A 446 -1.30 -33.09 -11.22
C SER A 446 -1.18 -33.85 -9.89
N VAL A 447 -2.22 -34.59 -9.48
CA VAL A 447 -2.19 -35.41 -8.26
C VAL A 447 -1.10 -36.48 -8.32
N VAL A 448 -1.00 -37.22 -9.42
CA VAL A 448 0.00 -38.29 -9.60
C VAL A 448 1.41 -37.71 -9.72
N MET A 449 1.58 -36.61 -10.46
CA MET A 449 2.83 -35.85 -10.53
C MET A 449 3.31 -35.42 -9.13
N HIS A 450 2.42 -34.84 -8.32
CA HIS A 450 2.76 -34.46 -6.94
C HIS A 450 3.06 -35.66 -6.04
N GLY A 451 2.41 -36.80 -6.26
CA GLY A 451 2.70 -38.06 -5.58
C GLY A 451 4.14 -38.53 -5.81
N PHE A 452 4.54 -38.66 -7.08
CA PHE A 452 5.89 -39.10 -7.44
C PHE A 452 6.96 -38.12 -6.95
N ARG A 453 6.70 -36.80 -7.05
CA ARG A 453 7.59 -35.78 -6.50
C ARG A 453 7.78 -35.92 -4.99
N ARG A 454 6.71 -36.20 -4.22
CA ARG A 454 6.80 -36.39 -2.76
C ARG A 454 7.55 -37.67 -2.38
N GLU A 455 7.46 -38.70 -3.22
CA GLU A 455 8.22 -39.95 -3.06
C GLU A 455 9.69 -39.83 -3.52
N GLY A 456 10.12 -38.71 -4.12
CA GLY A 456 11.46 -38.53 -4.69
C GLY A 456 11.68 -39.23 -6.04
N LYS A 457 10.63 -39.78 -6.63
CA LYS A 457 10.64 -40.43 -7.95
C LYS A 457 10.49 -39.39 -9.06
N LEU A 458 11.51 -38.54 -9.21
CA LEU A 458 11.41 -37.34 -10.05
C LEU A 458 11.31 -37.65 -11.55
N LYS A 459 11.90 -38.75 -12.01
CA LYS A 459 11.85 -39.17 -13.42
C LYS A 459 10.43 -39.55 -13.82
N GLU A 460 9.78 -40.39 -13.02
CA GLU A 460 8.40 -40.80 -13.20
C GLU A 460 7.46 -39.58 -13.10
N SER A 461 7.77 -38.60 -12.24
CA SER A 461 7.05 -37.33 -12.18
C SER A 461 7.16 -36.52 -13.49
N CYS A 462 8.34 -36.49 -14.14
CA CYS A 462 8.51 -35.86 -15.45
C CYS A 462 7.75 -36.62 -16.55
N ASP A 463 7.75 -37.96 -16.51
CA ASP A 463 7.03 -38.81 -17.46
C ASP A 463 5.51 -38.56 -17.41
N VAL A 464 4.94 -38.36 -16.21
CA VAL A 464 3.53 -37.97 -16.03
C VAL A 464 3.24 -36.62 -16.68
N VAL A 465 4.14 -35.64 -16.55
CA VAL A 465 3.98 -34.32 -17.21
C VAL A 465 4.06 -34.46 -18.74
N ALA A 466 4.97 -35.29 -19.26
CA ALA A 466 5.05 -35.54 -20.69
C ALA A 466 3.75 -36.16 -21.24
N GLN A 467 3.17 -37.11 -20.49
CA GLN A 467 1.87 -37.70 -20.83
C GLN A 467 0.71 -36.69 -20.73
N MET A 468 0.71 -35.84 -19.70
CA MET A 468 -0.26 -34.75 -19.52
C MET A 468 -0.24 -33.81 -20.74
N LEU A 469 0.94 -33.41 -21.20
CA LEU A 469 1.12 -32.56 -22.38
C LEU A 469 0.70 -33.25 -23.68
N GLN A 470 0.95 -34.56 -23.83
CA GLN A 470 0.53 -35.32 -24.99
C GLN A 470 -1.01 -35.40 -25.11
N LYS A 471 -1.71 -35.47 -23.97
CA LYS A 471 -3.18 -35.49 -23.90
C LYS A 471 -3.80 -34.08 -23.97
N GLY A 472 -3.01 -33.02 -24.10
CA GLY A 472 -3.47 -31.64 -24.29
C GLY A 472 -3.74 -30.88 -22.99
N PHE A 473 -3.29 -31.39 -21.84
CA PHE A 473 -3.36 -30.70 -20.55
C PHE A 473 -2.03 -30.00 -20.26
N PHE A 474 -2.07 -28.80 -19.67
CA PHE A 474 -0.88 -28.00 -19.39
C PHE A 474 -0.67 -27.83 -17.88
N PRO A 475 0.51 -28.15 -17.34
CA PRO A 475 0.82 -27.87 -15.94
C PRO A 475 0.93 -26.36 -15.71
N THR A 476 0.55 -25.94 -14.51
CA THR A 476 0.70 -24.56 -14.06
C THR A 476 2.18 -24.20 -13.86
N THR A 477 2.49 -22.90 -13.93
CA THR A 477 3.83 -22.35 -13.63
C THR A 477 4.39 -22.81 -12.29
N VAL A 478 3.52 -22.95 -11.28
CA VAL A 478 3.87 -23.37 -9.92
C VAL A 478 4.26 -24.84 -9.89
N GLU A 479 3.52 -25.71 -10.60
CA GLU A 479 3.80 -27.14 -10.68
C GLU A 479 5.15 -27.41 -11.35
N ILE A 480 5.43 -26.71 -12.45
CA ILE A 480 6.73 -26.74 -13.15
C ILE A 480 7.85 -26.32 -12.20
N ASN A 481 7.68 -25.21 -11.46
CA ASN A 481 8.70 -24.72 -10.55
C ASN A 481 9.02 -25.69 -9.42
N LEU A 482 8.00 -26.34 -8.85
CA LEU A 482 8.20 -27.30 -7.76
C LEU A 482 8.97 -28.53 -8.21
N LEU A 483 8.81 -28.98 -9.46
CA LEU A 483 9.56 -30.11 -10.00
C LEU A 483 11.01 -29.72 -10.34
N ILE A 484 11.21 -28.55 -10.96
CA ILE A 484 12.54 -27.95 -11.18
C ILE A 484 13.30 -27.83 -9.86
N HIS A 485 12.67 -27.27 -8.83
CA HIS A 485 13.28 -27.13 -7.51
C HIS A 485 13.65 -28.48 -6.90
N ALA A 486 12.79 -29.51 -7.05
CA ALA A 486 13.08 -30.85 -6.56
C ALA A 486 14.31 -31.47 -7.28
N LEU A 487 14.38 -31.37 -8.60
CA LEU A 487 15.51 -31.84 -9.42
C LEU A 487 16.81 -31.12 -9.03
N CYS A 488 16.78 -29.80 -8.85
CA CYS A 488 17.93 -29.04 -8.39
C CYS A 488 18.36 -29.41 -6.96
N LYS A 489 17.41 -29.71 -6.06
CA LYS A 489 17.71 -30.15 -4.68
C LYS A 489 18.40 -31.51 -4.65
N GLU A 490 18.03 -32.43 -5.54
CA GLU A 490 18.68 -33.74 -5.70
C GLU A 490 20.02 -33.68 -6.45
N GLY A 491 20.46 -32.50 -6.88
CA GLY A 491 21.71 -32.33 -7.60
C GLY A 491 21.63 -32.74 -9.07
N LYS A 492 20.48 -32.56 -9.71
CA LYS A 492 20.27 -32.83 -11.14
C LYS A 492 19.79 -31.59 -11.91
N PRO A 493 20.56 -30.48 -11.93
CA PRO A 493 20.14 -29.25 -12.61
C PRO A 493 20.13 -29.38 -14.14
N ALA A 494 20.90 -30.30 -14.74
CA ALA A 494 20.83 -30.61 -16.16
C ALA A 494 19.46 -31.20 -16.55
N GLU A 495 18.98 -32.21 -15.82
CA GLU A 495 17.64 -32.76 -16.01
C GLU A 495 16.54 -31.69 -15.77
N ALA A 496 16.77 -30.75 -14.86
CA ALA A 496 15.87 -29.62 -14.62
C ALA A 496 15.82 -28.63 -15.79
N LYS A 497 16.96 -28.38 -16.45
CA LYS A 497 17.05 -27.58 -17.68
C LYS A 497 16.28 -28.25 -18.82
N ASP A 498 16.56 -29.53 -19.08
CA ASP A 498 15.89 -30.30 -20.14
C ASP A 498 14.37 -30.33 -19.95
N PHE A 499 13.91 -30.54 -18.71
CA PHE A 499 12.48 -30.50 -18.37
C PHE A 499 11.85 -29.12 -18.63
N MET A 500 12.55 -28.04 -18.27
CA MET A 500 12.08 -26.67 -18.51
C MET A 500 11.97 -26.36 -20.00
N GLU A 501 12.95 -26.77 -20.81
CA GLU A 501 12.95 -26.63 -22.27
C GLU A 501 11.84 -27.47 -22.93
N GLN A 502 11.62 -28.69 -22.45
CA GLN A 502 10.50 -29.54 -22.90
C GLN A 502 9.15 -28.84 -22.67
N CYS A 503 8.93 -28.27 -21.48
CA CYS A 503 7.72 -27.51 -21.17
C CYS A 503 7.57 -26.28 -22.07
N GLN A 504 8.66 -25.55 -22.31
CA GLN A 504 8.66 -24.38 -23.18
C GLN A 504 8.32 -24.73 -24.64
N SER A 505 8.90 -25.80 -25.19
CA SER A 505 8.66 -26.25 -26.57
C SER A 505 7.23 -26.72 -26.82
N LYS A 506 6.55 -27.20 -25.78
CA LYS A 506 5.14 -27.64 -25.83
C LYS A 506 4.13 -26.51 -25.57
N GLY A 507 4.59 -25.28 -25.32
CA GLY A 507 3.73 -24.10 -25.15
C GLY A 507 3.35 -23.77 -23.70
N CYS A 508 4.00 -24.38 -22.70
CA CYS A 508 3.79 -24.01 -21.30
C CYS A 508 4.34 -22.62 -20.99
N THR A 509 3.67 -21.90 -20.09
CA THR A 509 4.17 -20.63 -19.59
C THR A 509 5.29 -20.86 -18.58
N ILE A 510 6.54 -20.61 -18.96
CA ILE A 510 7.69 -20.49 -18.05
C ILE A 510 7.76 -19.05 -17.51
N ASN A 511 8.39 -18.79 -16.35
CA ASN A 511 8.62 -17.43 -15.82
C ASN A 511 10.04 -17.24 -15.26
N VAL A 512 10.35 -16.03 -14.78
CA VAL A 512 11.67 -15.66 -14.24
C VAL A 512 12.11 -16.57 -13.08
N VAL A 513 11.16 -17.03 -12.25
CA VAL A 513 11.43 -17.86 -11.08
C VAL A 513 11.90 -19.25 -11.50
N ASN A 514 11.36 -19.80 -12.60
CA ASN A 514 11.79 -21.09 -13.13
C ASN A 514 13.27 -21.03 -13.57
N PHE A 515 13.65 -20.03 -14.37
CA PHE A 515 15.04 -19.80 -14.79
C PHE A 515 15.97 -19.61 -13.59
N THR A 516 15.58 -18.77 -12.64
CA THR A 516 16.36 -18.49 -11.43
C THR A 516 16.62 -19.76 -10.61
N THR A 517 15.64 -20.65 -10.51
CA THR A 517 15.76 -21.91 -9.76
C THR A 517 16.76 -22.87 -10.42
N VAL A 518 16.76 -22.98 -11.75
CA VAL A 518 17.76 -23.79 -12.49
C VAL A 518 19.16 -23.19 -12.39
N ILE A 519 19.29 -21.86 -12.56
CA ILE A 519 20.56 -21.13 -12.41
C ILE A 519 21.15 -21.34 -11.00
N HIS A 520 20.31 -21.29 -9.97
CA HIS A 520 20.72 -21.60 -8.60
C HIS A 520 21.16 -23.06 -8.43
N GLY A 521 20.48 -23.99 -9.09
CA GLY A 521 20.88 -25.40 -9.15
C GLY A 521 22.30 -25.59 -9.69
N PHE A 522 22.63 -24.99 -10.84
CA PHE A 522 23.97 -25.04 -11.42
C PHE A 522 25.02 -24.30 -10.57
N SER A 523 24.67 -23.14 -10.01
CA SER A 523 25.53 -22.38 -9.09
C SER A 523 25.96 -23.20 -7.87
N ARG A 524 25.03 -23.97 -7.26
CA ARG A 524 25.33 -24.85 -6.13
C ARG A 524 26.29 -26.00 -6.47
N GLN A 525 26.37 -26.40 -7.75
CA GLN A 525 27.29 -27.43 -8.23
C GLN A 525 28.64 -26.88 -8.70
N GLY A 526 28.80 -25.55 -8.73
CA GLY A 526 30.02 -24.90 -9.24
C GLY A 526 30.13 -24.88 -10.76
N ASP A 527 29.07 -25.28 -11.47
CA ASP A 527 28.99 -25.22 -12.94
C ASP A 527 28.52 -23.82 -13.38
N LEU A 528 29.49 -22.91 -13.41
CA LEU A 528 29.27 -21.51 -13.77
C LEU A 528 28.91 -21.32 -15.25
N GLU A 529 29.44 -22.16 -16.14
CA GLU A 529 29.23 -22.02 -17.58
C GLU A 529 27.76 -22.29 -17.94
N SER A 530 27.19 -23.37 -17.41
CA SER A 530 25.77 -23.69 -17.59
C SER A 530 24.86 -22.64 -16.96
N ALA A 531 25.25 -22.08 -15.80
CA ALA A 531 24.49 -21.03 -15.12
C ALA A 531 24.45 -19.71 -15.91
N LEU A 532 25.56 -19.30 -16.52
CA LEU A 532 25.64 -18.10 -17.36
C LEU A 532 24.94 -18.31 -18.70
N SER A 533 25.07 -19.49 -19.32
CA SER A 533 24.32 -19.84 -20.53
C SER A 533 22.81 -19.72 -20.32
N LEU A 534 22.30 -20.18 -19.17
CA LEU A 534 20.88 -20.05 -18.84
C LEU A 534 20.44 -18.59 -18.59
N LEU A 535 21.35 -17.74 -18.12
CA LEU A 535 21.10 -16.31 -17.97
C LEU A 535 20.97 -15.65 -19.35
N ASP A 536 21.79 -16.04 -20.32
CA ASP A 536 21.69 -15.58 -21.70
C ASP A 536 20.41 -16.10 -22.39
N ASP A 537 20.06 -17.38 -22.19
CA ASP A 537 18.81 -17.97 -22.70
C ASP A 537 17.57 -17.24 -22.17
N MET A 538 17.64 -16.77 -20.92
CA MET A 538 16.60 -15.97 -20.28
C MET A 538 16.42 -14.62 -20.99
N TYR A 539 17.53 -13.93 -21.33
CA TYR A 539 17.50 -12.69 -22.11
C TYR A 539 16.96 -12.90 -23.53
N LEU A 540 17.40 -13.97 -24.20
CA LEU A 540 16.94 -14.32 -25.55
C LEU A 540 15.43 -14.65 -25.57
N SER A 541 14.90 -15.16 -24.46
CA SER A 541 13.47 -15.41 -24.27
C SER A 541 12.64 -14.16 -23.90
N ASN A 542 13.23 -12.95 -24.00
CA ASN A 542 12.63 -11.66 -23.64
C ASN A 542 12.13 -11.59 -22.18
N ARG A 543 12.88 -12.21 -21.26
CA ARG A 543 12.64 -12.20 -19.82
C ARG A 543 13.82 -11.54 -19.13
N HIS A 544 13.57 -10.63 -18.20
CA HIS A 544 14.63 -9.89 -17.53
C HIS A 544 14.97 -10.50 -16.16
N PRO A 545 16.26 -10.75 -15.85
CA PRO A 545 16.70 -11.21 -14.53
C PRO A 545 16.23 -10.28 -13.41
N ASP A 546 15.78 -10.86 -12.30
CA ASP A 546 15.41 -10.11 -11.11
C ASP A 546 16.58 -10.08 -10.10
N VAL A 547 16.37 -9.39 -8.98
CA VAL A 547 17.40 -9.25 -7.93
C VAL A 547 17.86 -10.61 -7.40
N VAL A 548 16.96 -11.59 -7.33
CA VAL A 548 17.28 -12.94 -6.85
C VAL A 548 18.14 -13.66 -7.89
N THR A 549 17.82 -13.54 -9.19
CA THR A 549 18.64 -14.09 -10.28
C THR A 549 20.07 -13.56 -10.24
N TYR A 550 20.27 -12.25 -10.08
CA TYR A 550 21.61 -11.66 -10.00
C TYR A 550 22.36 -12.04 -8.73
N THR A 551 21.68 -12.11 -7.59
CA THR A 551 22.31 -12.52 -6.32
C THR A 551 22.85 -13.94 -6.41
N VAL A 552 22.09 -14.84 -7.02
CA VAL A 552 22.49 -16.24 -7.26
C VAL A 552 23.68 -16.32 -8.23
N ALA A 553 23.69 -15.51 -9.29
CA ALA A 553 24.79 -15.47 -10.26
C ALA A 553 26.08 -14.90 -9.63
N VAL A 554 25.96 -13.89 -8.76
CA VAL A 554 27.10 -13.31 -8.03
C VAL A 554 27.66 -14.27 -6.98
N ASP A 555 26.80 -15.00 -6.25
CA ASP A 555 27.24 -16.07 -5.33
C ASP A 555 28.00 -17.17 -6.08
N ALA A 556 27.55 -17.54 -7.29
CA ALA A 556 28.23 -18.51 -8.15
C ALA A 556 29.65 -18.04 -8.54
N LEU A 557 29.78 -16.76 -8.91
CA LEU A 557 31.04 -16.14 -9.33
C LEU A 557 32.02 -15.99 -8.16
N GLY A 558 31.51 -15.64 -6.98
CA GLY A 558 32.31 -15.48 -5.75
C GLY A 558 32.97 -16.77 -5.27
N LYS A 559 32.39 -17.94 -5.60
CA LYS A 559 32.94 -19.25 -5.23
C LYS A 559 34.10 -19.74 -6.12
N LYS A 560 34.27 -19.20 -7.33
CA LYS A 560 35.25 -19.73 -8.32
C LYS A 560 36.38 -18.75 -8.65
N ALA A 561 36.14 -17.44 -8.62
CA ALA A 561 37.16 -16.44 -8.96
C ALA A 561 37.59 -15.69 -7.69
N GLY A 562 38.83 -15.92 -7.25
CA GLY A 562 39.41 -15.27 -6.07
C GLY A 562 39.23 -13.76 -6.06
N LEU A 563 39.23 -13.18 -4.85
CA LEU A 563 38.84 -11.80 -4.53
C LEU A 563 39.32 -10.73 -5.52
N HIS A 564 40.43 -10.89 -6.24
CA HIS A 564 41.04 -9.87 -7.09
C HIS A 564 40.19 -9.42 -8.30
N THR A 565 39.47 -10.33 -8.97
CA THR A 565 38.54 -9.94 -10.07
C THR A 565 37.20 -9.43 -9.52
N SER A 566 36.78 -9.95 -8.36
CA SER A 566 35.70 -9.39 -7.56
C SER A 566 36.02 -7.96 -7.08
N TRP A 567 37.31 -7.66 -6.83
CA TRP A 567 37.86 -6.34 -6.48
C TRP A 567 37.92 -5.37 -7.67
N CYS A 568 38.29 -5.84 -8.87
CA CYS A 568 38.22 -5.00 -10.07
C CYS A 568 36.77 -4.65 -10.45
N LEU A 569 35.82 -5.56 -10.25
CA LEU A 569 34.40 -5.26 -10.38
C LEU A 569 33.90 -4.40 -9.22
N THR A 570 34.25 -4.65 -7.96
CA THR A 570 33.85 -3.78 -6.82
C THR A 570 34.45 -2.38 -6.87
N SER A 571 35.62 -2.19 -7.48
CA SER A 571 36.21 -0.87 -7.76
C SER A 571 35.45 -0.11 -8.86
N HIS A 572 35.02 -0.81 -9.93
CA HIS A 572 34.09 -0.26 -10.91
C HIS A 572 32.65 -0.12 -10.39
N TYR A 573 32.34 -0.81 -9.29
CA TYR A 573 31.11 -0.74 -8.50
C TYR A 573 31.31 0.09 -7.20
N CYS A 574 32.34 0.93 -7.05
CA CYS A 574 32.35 1.92 -5.96
C CYS A 574 31.26 3.00 -6.17
N THR A 575 30.71 3.09 -7.37
CA THR A 575 29.41 3.73 -7.68
C THR A 575 28.21 3.00 -7.06
N TYR A 576 28.39 1.81 -6.51
CA TYR A 576 27.42 0.99 -5.79
C TYR A 576 27.58 1.06 -4.26
N PHE A 577 28.15 2.15 -3.71
CA PHE A 577 27.66 2.65 -2.41
C PHE A 577 26.13 2.90 -2.47
N PHE A 578 25.59 3.09 -3.69
CA PHE A 578 24.18 2.98 -4.00
C PHE A 578 23.52 1.61 -3.68
N THR A 579 24.23 0.47 -3.53
CA THR A 579 23.60 -0.82 -3.16
C THR A 579 23.33 -1.06 -1.70
N ALA A 580 23.87 -0.31 -0.74
CA ALA A 580 23.26 -0.34 0.60
C ALA A 580 21.86 0.29 0.53
N THR A 581 21.73 1.37 -0.23
CA THR A 581 20.46 2.00 -0.63
C THR A 581 19.61 1.12 -1.54
N LYS A 582 20.19 0.33 -2.46
CA LYS A 582 19.47 -0.65 -3.30
C LYS A 582 19.18 -1.96 -2.60
N LEU A 583 19.92 -2.39 -1.58
CA LEU A 583 19.53 -3.52 -0.72
C LEU A 583 18.44 -3.07 0.24
N PHE A 584 18.45 -1.82 0.72
CA PHE A 584 17.35 -1.29 1.52
C PHE A 584 16.12 -0.96 0.65
N THR A 585 16.29 -0.44 -0.58
CA THR A 585 15.17 -0.28 -1.54
C THR A 585 14.80 -1.55 -2.27
N ALA A 586 15.64 -2.58 -2.35
CA ALA A 586 15.29 -3.91 -2.85
C ALA A 586 14.73 -4.78 -1.73
N ALA A 587 15.16 -4.64 -0.47
CA ALA A 587 14.48 -5.22 0.67
C ALA A 587 13.13 -4.52 0.89
N ASN A 588 13.04 -3.20 0.79
CA ASN A 588 11.74 -2.51 0.79
C ASN A 588 10.95 -2.75 -0.51
N ARG A 589 11.57 -2.92 -1.69
CA ARG A 589 10.84 -3.36 -2.90
C ARG A 589 10.43 -4.82 -2.83
N LEU A 590 11.19 -5.71 -2.19
CA LEU A 590 10.83 -7.10 -1.99
C LEU A 590 9.78 -7.21 -0.91
N ILE A 591 9.84 -6.42 0.17
CA ILE A 591 8.76 -6.29 1.15
C ILE A 591 7.53 -5.63 0.52
N MET A 592 7.69 -4.64 -0.37
CA MET A 592 6.59 -4.01 -1.12
C MET A 592 6.05 -4.91 -2.24
N GLU A 593 6.89 -5.71 -2.92
CA GLU A 593 6.50 -6.63 -3.97
C GLU A 593 5.89 -7.89 -3.37
N GLU A 594 6.39 -8.36 -2.24
CA GLU A 594 5.82 -9.44 -1.41
C GLU A 594 4.58 -8.95 -0.66
N SER A 595 4.46 -7.67 -0.28
CA SER A 595 3.20 -7.04 0.15
C SER A 595 2.24 -6.78 -1.02
N SER A 596 2.74 -6.59 -2.25
CA SER A 596 1.91 -6.46 -3.47
C SER A 596 1.46 -7.82 -4.01
N ARG A 597 2.24 -8.88 -3.76
CA ARG A 597 1.97 -10.28 -4.14
C ARG A 597 1.24 -11.05 -3.04
N ALA A 598 1.40 -10.67 -1.77
CA ALA A 598 0.56 -11.07 -0.64
C ALA A 598 -0.66 -10.13 -0.49
N ARG A 599 -1.26 -9.73 -1.62
CA ARG A 599 -2.61 -9.15 -1.62
C ARG A 599 -3.61 -10.26 -1.36
N SER A 600 -3.87 -10.50 -0.07
CA SER A 600 -5.20 -10.98 0.30
C SER A 600 -6.21 -9.84 -0.01
N PRO A 601 -7.38 -10.14 -0.59
CA PRO A 601 -8.33 -9.12 -1.03
C PRO A 601 -9.07 -8.39 0.12
N LEU A 602 -8.54 -8.43 1.35
CA LEU A 602 -9.23 -8.01 2.56
C LEU A 602 -8.74 -6.68 3.17
N LEU A 603 -7.60 -6.12 2.74
CA LEU A 603 -7.14 -4.79 3.16
C LEU A 603 -6.34 -4.12 2.03
N ASP A 604 -7.04 -3.42 1.12
CA ASP A 604 -6.42 -2.42 0.25
C ASP A 604 -6.03 -1.22 1.16
N VAL A 605 -4.79 -1.18 1.62
CA VAL A 605 -4.17 0.08 2.08
C VAL A 605 -3.98 0.93 0.82
N ASP A 606 -5.03 1.67 0.45
CA ASP A 606 -4.92 2.75 -0.54
C ASP A 606 -3.79 3.70 -0.06
N GLU A 607 -2.89 4.10 -0.95
CA GLU A 607 -1.67 4.91 -0.70
C GLU A 607 -1.92 6.28 -0.02
N SER A 608 -3.16 6.60 0.37
CA SER A 608 -3.52 7.83 1.06
C SER A 608 -3.29 7.72 2.56
N SER A 609 -2.53 8.67 3.12
CA SER A 609 -2.30 8.79 4.56
C SER A 609 -3.60 8.76 5.40
N GLY A 610 -4.72 9.28 4.87
CA GLY A 610 -6.02 9.23 5.54
C GLY A 610 -6.60 7.81 5.70
N ALA A 611 -6.27 6.86 4.82
CA ALA A 611 -6.66 5.46 5.01
C ALA A 611 -5.84 4.79 6.13
N SER A 612 -4.54 5.11 6.21
CA SER A 612 -3.68 4.67 7.31
C SER A 612 -4.12 5.27 8.65
N GLU A 613 -4.51 6.54 8.68
CA GLU A 613 -5.06 7.21 9.86
C GLU A 613 -6.32 6.48 10.38
N GLU A 614 -7.25 6.16 9.49
CA GLU A 614 -8.47 5.42 9.86
C GLU A 614 -8.18 4.00 10.36
N LEU A 615 -7.16 3.33 9.82
CA LEU A 615 -6.72 2.02 10.29
C LEU A 615 -6.06 2.09 11.66
N LEU A 616 -5.21 3.10 11.91
CA LEU A 616 -4.52 3.30 13.19
C LEU A 616 -5.48 3.71 14.32
N ARG A 617 -6.64 4.30 13.99
CA ARG A 617 -7.72 4.59 14.96
C ARG A 617 -8.44 3.35 15.49
N ARG A 618 -8.33 2.20 14.81
CA ARG A 618 -9.01 0.95 15.22
C ARG A 618 -8.20 0.23 16.28
N GLU A 619 -8.59 0.33 17.55
CA GLU A 619 -7.95 -0.43 18.61
C GLU A 619 -8.67 -1.78 18.89
N PRO A 620 -7.95 -2.91 18.98
CA PRO A 620 -6.52 -3.10 18.70
C PRO A 620 -6.22 -3.27 17.20
N VAL A 621 -5.11 -2.68 16.73
CA VAL A 621 -4.64 -2.88 15.34
C VAL A 621 -3.99 -4.26 15.22
N PRO A 622 -4.45 -5.16 14.34
CA PRO A 622 -3.83 -6.48 14.16
C PRO A 622 -2.37 -6.39 13.70
N TRP A 623 -1.49 -7.26 14.22
CA TRP A 623 -0.05 -7.20 13.95
C TRP A 623 0.34 -7.25 12.46
N ASN A 624 -0.38 -8.06 11.67
CA ASN A 624 -0.17 -8.14 10.22
C ASN A 624 -0.49 -6.83 9.50
N VAL A 625 -1.45 -6.05 10.01
CA VAL A 625 -1.78 -4.72 9.47
C VAL A 625 -0.76 -3.71 9.94
N LEU A 626 -0.35 -3.79 11.21
CA LEU A 626 0.68 -2.93 11.78
C LEU A 626 2.03 -3.08 11.04
N SER A 627 2.43 -4.31 10.68
CA SER A 627 3.65 -4.56 9.95
C SER A 627 3.60 -4.04 8.50
N GLN A 628 2.45 -4.16 7.83
CA GLN A 628 2.23 -3.58 6.51
C GLN A 628 2.26 -2.04 6.55
N LEU A 629 1.60 -1.43 7.54
CA LEU A 629 1.64 0.02 7.75
C LEU A 629 3.06 0.49 8.06
N ALA A 630 3.81 -0.25 8.88
CA ALA A 630 5.20 0.06 9.20
C ALA A 630 6.09 0.01 7.95
N ALA A 631 5.93 -1.00 7.09
CA ALA A 631 6.68 -1.11 5.83
C ALA A 631 6.35 0.02 4.86
N TRP A 632 5.06 0.37 4.73
CA TRP A 632 4.61 1.51 3.93
C TRP A 632 5.23 2.82 4.43
N GLU A 633 5.12 3.08 5.73
CA GLU A 633 5.65 4.29 6.34
C GLU A 633 7.17 4.36 6.25
N ALA A 634 7.87 3.24 6.47
CA ALA A 634 9.31 3.14 6.31
C ALA A 634 9.75 3.45 4.87
N SER A 635 8.98 3.01 3.87
CA SER A 635 9.26 3.35 2.47
C SER A 635 9.09 4.85 2.19
N ASN A 636 8.03 5.46 2.70
CA ASN A 636 7.80 6.90 2.54
C ASN A 636 8.92 7.72 3.18
N LEU A 637 9.30 7.37 4.41
CA LEU A 637 10.41 7.99 5.12
C LEU A 637 11.72 7.80 4.36
N TRP A 638 12.00 6.59 3.85
CA TRP A 638 13.22 6.31 3.12
C TRP A 638 13.37 7.17 1.87
N HIS A 639 12.29 7.30 1.09
CA HIS A 639 12.27 8.14 -0.12
C HIS A 639 12.72 9.59 0.13
N ILE A 640 12.33 10.15 1.28
CA ILE A 640 12.73 11.51 1.69
C ILE A 640 14.16 11.51 2.28
N SER A 641 14.48 10.48 3.07
CA SER A 641 15.69 10.40 3.88
C SER A 641 16.96 10.26 3.05
N TRP A 642 17.01 9.35 2.07
CA TRP A 642 18.26 9.06 1.35
C TRP A 642 18.81 10.29 0.62
N ALA A 643 17.94 11.06 -0.02
CA ALA A 643 18.34 12.27 -0.74
C ALA A 643 18.73 13.38 0.25
N SER A 644 18.03 13.48 1.38
CA SER A 644 18.36 14.46 2.43
C SER A 644 19.73 14.15 3.07
N ILE A 645 20.02 12.87 3.33
CA ILE A 645 21.34 12.37 3.78
C ILE A 645 22.42 12.71 2.74
N LEU A 646 22.14 12.46 1.46
CA LEU A 646 23.10 12.75 0.41
C LEU A 646 23.39 14.26 0.32
N ILE A 647 22.37 15.12 0.43
CA ILE A 647 22.56 16.58 0.44
C ILE A 647 23.41 17.04 1.63
N THR A 648 23.14 16.54 2.85
CA THR A 648 23.91 16.93 4.05
C THR A 648 25.36 16.48 3.94
N LEU A 649 25.60 15.22 3.55
CA LEU A 649 26.94 14.68 3.35
C LEU A 649 27.72 15.45 2.28
N LEU A 650 27.16 15.63 1.09
CA LEU A 650 27.87 16.28 -0.02
C LEU A 650 28.16 17.77 0.29
N SER A 651 27.23 18.46 0.96
CA SER A 651 27.42 19.86 1.35
C SER A 651 28.52 20.00 2.40
N PHE A 652 28.61 19.06 3.34
CA PHE A 652 29.72 18.99 4.30
C PHE A 652 31.05 18.71 3.59
N THR A 653 31.06 17.78 2.63
CA THR A 653 32.26 17.42 1.85
C THR A 653 32.85 18.61 1.08
N LEU A 654 32.06 19.60 0.64
CA LEU A 654 32.61 20.83 0.03
C LEU A 654 33.62 21.54 0.95
N SER A 655 33.27 21.66 2.24
CA SER A 655 34.14 22.34 3.20
C SER A 655 35.36 21.48 3.54
N LEU A 656 35.18 20.16 3.66
CA LEU A 656 36.30 19.22 3.85
C LEU A 656 37.29 19.24 2.69
N VAL A 657 36.81 19.20 1.46
CA VAL A 657 37.66 19.27 0.25
C VAL A 657 38.45 20.57 0.25
N THR A 658 37.81 21.71 0.51
CA THR A 658 38.52 23.00 0.61
C THR A 658 39.62 22.95 1.67
N GLN A 659 39.33 22.39 2.85
CA GLN A 659 40.31 22.25 3.93
C GLN A 659 41.48 21.33 3.56
N MET A 660 41.22 20.24 2.82
CA MET A 660 42.29 19.37 2.29
C MET A 660 43.22 20.11 1.33
N PHE A 661 42.66 20.91 0.41
CA PHE A 661 43.48 21.74 -0.49
C PHE A 661 44.28 22.80 0.26
N VAL A 662 43.68 23.45 1.27
CA VAL A 662 44.41 24.39 2.15
C VAL A 662 45.54 23.70 2.90
N GLY A 663 45.36 22.44 3.32
CA GLY A 663 46.41 21.65 3.98
C GLY A 663 47.68 21.48 3.16
N HIS A 664 47.59 21.60 1.83
CA HIS A 664 48.76 21.56 0.94
C HIS A 664 49.45 22.92 0.76
N LEU A 665 48.86 24.02 1.25
CA LEU A 665 49.50 25.34 1.26
C LEU A 665 50.50 25.48 2.40
N GLY A 666 50.16 24.94 3.58
CA GLY A 666 51.03 24.96 4.75
C GLY A 666 50.27 24.66 6.05
N GLU A 667 51.03 24.38 7.11
CA GLU A 667 50.48 24.06 8.44
C GLU A 667 49.78 25.26 9.07
N LEU A 668 50.28 26.48 8.85
CA LEU A 668 49.71 27.72 9.39
C LEU A 668 48.36 28.05 8.73
N GLU A 669 48.28 27.92 7.40
CA GLU A 669 47.08 28.12 6.60
C GLU A 669 45.99 27.11 6.97
N LEU A 670 46.39 25.84 7.15
CA LEU A 670 45.49 24.79 7.61
C LEU A 670 44.95 25.07 9.01
N ALA A 671 45.80 25.51 9.95
CA ALA A 671 45.38 25.89 11.29
C ALA A 671 44.38 27.06 11.26
N GLY A 672 44.66 28.10 10.46
CA GLY A 672 43.78 29.25 10.25
C GLY A 672 42.42 28.87 9.65
N ALA A 673 42.39 28.02 8.63
CA ALA A 673 41.15 27.52 8.03
C ALA A 673 40.34 26.63 9.00
N SER A 674 41.02 25.73 9.72
CA SER A 674 40.39 24.80 10.66
C SER A 674 39.73 25.53 11.82
N ILE A 675 40.42 26.48 12.46
CA ILE A 675 39.86 27.25 13.58
C ILE A 675 38.71 28.16 13.12
N THR A 676 38.76 28.65 11.89
CA THR A 676 37.67 29.44 11.30
C THR A 676 36.44 28.58 11.03
N ASN A 677 36.61 27.37 10.49
CA ASN A 677 35.51 26.44 10.26
C ASN A 677 34.85 25.99 11.58
N ILE A 678 35.64 25.63 12.57
CA ILE A 678 35.16 25.17 13.89
C ILE A 678 34.56 26.34 14.69
N GLY A 679 35.29 27.44 14.81
CA GLY A 679 34.92 28.58 15.65
C GLY A 679 33.91 29.50 14.98
N ILE A 680 34.30 30.18 13.90
CA ILE A 680 33.49 31.26 13.30
C ILE A 680 32.32 30.67 12.50
N GLN A 681 32.58 29.71 11.61
CA GLN A 681 31.56 29.10 10.77
C GLN A 681 30.63 28.18 11.57
N GLY A 682 31.15 27.41 12.52
CA GLY A 682 30.33 26.62 13.45
C GLY A 682 29.33 27.46 14.23
N LEU A 683 29.73 28.66 14.69
CA LEU A 683 28.84 29.61 15.35
C LEU A 683 27.69 30.05 14.44
N ALA A 684 28.03 30.48 13.21
CA ALA A 684 27.06 30.95 12.23
C ALA A 684 26.13 29.83 11.73
N TYR A 685 26.65 28.64 11.49
CA TYR A 685 25.86 27.50 11.00
C TYR A 685 24.77 27.09 11.98
N GLY A 686 25.05 27.08 13.28
CA GLY A 686 24.02 26.78 14.29
C GLY A 686 22.81 27.70 14.20
N ILE A 687 23.06 29.01 14.08
CA ILE A 687 22.01 30.02 13.93
C ILE A 687 21.29 29.84 12.59
N MET A 688 22.03 29.74 11.49
CA MET A 688 21.47 29.73 10.13
C MET A 688 20.67 28.46 9.82
N ILE A 689 21.18 27.27 10.19
CA ILE A 689 20.46 26.00 10.06
C ILE A 689 19.24 26.02 10.98
N GLY A 690 19.39 26.54 12.20
CA GLY A 690 18.31 26.70 13.15
C GLY A 690 17.18 27.57 12.62
N MET A 691 17.47 28.77 12.10
CA MET A 691 16.44 29.61 11.46
C MET A 691 15.78 28.92 10.25
N ALA A 692 16.55 28.15 9.46
CA ALA A 692 16.01 27.46 8.29
C ALA A 692 15.04 26.35 8.68
N SER A 693 15.22 25.70 9.82
CA SER A 693 14.33 24.64 10.30
C SER A 693 12.90 25.14 10.61
N ALA A 694 12.70 26.43 10.89
CA ALA A 694 11.36 27.02 10.98
C ALA A 694 10.59 26.95 9.64
N VAL A 695 11.30 26.95 8.50
CA VAL A 695 10.70 26.69 7.18
C VAL A 695 10.14 25.28 7.12
N GLN A 696 10.82 24.26 7.68
CA GLN A 696 10.31 22.88 7.68
C GLN A 696 9.00 22.78 8.47
N THR A 697 8.92 23.41 9.63
CA THR A 697 7.70 23.44 10.45
C THR A 697 6.53 24.02 9.67
N VAL A 698 6.68 25.25 9.16
CA VAL A 698 5.56 25.99 8.59
C VAL A 698 5.24 25.50 7.17
N CYS A 699 6.26 25.26 6.33
CA CYS A 699 6.04 24.76 4.98
C CYS A 699 5.56 23.31 4.97
N GLY A 700 6.07 22.44 5.86
CA GLY A 700 5.57 21.07 5.98
C GLY A 700 4.09 21.03 6.36
N GLN A 701 3.71 21.80 7.39
CA GLN A 701 2.31 21.90 7.81
C GLN A 701 1.42 22.53 6.72
N ALA A 702 1.90 23.58 6.03
CA ALA A 702 1.18 24.20 4.93
C ALA A 702 1.01 23.24 3.74
N TYR A 703 2.02 22.44 3.42
CA TYR A 703 1.97 21.44 2.35
C TYR A 703 0.97 20.32 2.68
N GLY A 704 1.01 19.80 3.91
CA GLY A 704 0.03 18.83 4.42
C GLY A 704 -1.41 19.34 4.34
N ALA A 705 -1.63 20.59 4.72
CA ALA A 705 -2.92 21.27 4.66
C ALA A 705 -3.33 21.75 3.24
N ARG A 706 -2.51 21.43 2.21
CA ARG A 706 -2.69 21.86 0.81
C ARG A 706 -2.77 23.38 0.62
N LYS A 707 -2.12 24.16 1.49
CA LYS A 707 -2.00 25.63 1.42
C LYS A 707 -0.74 26.03 0.65
N TYR A 708 -0.63 25.59 -0.59
CA TYR A 708 0.58 25.73 -1.43
C TYR A 708 1.05 27.18 -1.61
N ARG A 709 0.12 28.13 -1.81
CA ARG A 709 0.48 29.55 -1.96
C ARG A 709 1.12 30.15 -0.71
N ALA A 710 0.62 29.80 0.47
CA ALA A 710 1.17 30.29 1.73
C ALA A 710 2.62 29.83 1.93
N MET A 711 2.92 28.61 1.49
CA MET A 711 4.26 28.04 1.54
C MET A 711 5.30 28.87 0.77
N GLY A 712 4.95 29.35 -0.42
CA GLY A 712 5.83 30.23 -1.21
C GLY A 712 6.13 31.56 -0.52
N ILE A 713 5.13 32.17 0.12
CA ILE A 713 5.30 33.41 0.89
C ILE A 713 6.19 33.19 2.12
N VAL A 714 6.00 32.07 2.83
CA VAL A 714 6.83 31.70 3.99
C VAL A 714 8.30 31.49 3.59
N CYS A 715 8.56 30.85 2.45
CA CYS A 715 9.92 30.74 1.92
C CYS A 715 10.55 32.11 1.67
N GLN A 716 9.80 33.06 1.09
CA GLN A 716 10.29 34.42 0.86
C GLN A 716 10.57 35.19 2.16
N ARG A 717 9.70 35.05 3.18
CA ARG A 717 9.96 35.59 4.54
C ARG A 717 11.27 35.06 5.10
N ALA A 718 11.49 33.76 4.97
CA ALA A 718 12.70 33.10 5.43
C ALA A 718 13.95 33.61 4.71
N LEU A 719 13.90 33.77 3.38
CA LEU A 719 15.00 34.32 2.59
C LEU A 719 15.37 35.74 3.05
N VAL A 720 14.39 36.62 3.23
CA VAL A 720 14.62 37.99 3.71
C VAL A 720 15.24 37.99 5.10
N LEU A 721 14.63 37.24 6.03
CA LEU A 721 15.07 37.23 7.42
C LEU A 721 16.47 36.62 7.57
N GLN A 722 16.75 35.51 6.90
CA GLN A 722 18.08 34.88 6.93
C GLN A 722 19.14 35.75 6.27
N PHE A 723 18.82 36.44 5.17
CA PHE A 723 19.77 37.34 4.54
C PHE A 723 20.17 38.49 5.47
N VAL A 724 19.21 39.09 6.17
CA VAL A 724 19.48 40.13 7.18
C VAL A 724 20.35 39.57 8.31
N THR A 725 20.02 38.39 8.84
CA THR A 725 20.84 37.74 9.87
C THR A 725 22.26 37.45 9.39
N ALA A 726 22.42 36.97 8.16
CA ALA A 726 23.72 36.69 7.56
C ALA A 726 24.58 37.96 7.41
N VAL A 727 23.98 39.10 7.04
CA VAL A 727 24.68 40.39 7.00
C VAL A 727 25.16 40.81 8.39
N ILE A 728 24.37 40.58 9.44
CA ILE A 728 24.79 40.86 10.82
C ILE A 728 25.95 39.93 11.23
N ILE A 729 25.85 38.63 10.94
CA ILE A 729 26.90 37.65 11.25
C ILE A 729 28.17 37.89 10.43
N ALA A 730 28.08 38.47 9.23
CA ALA A 730 29.25 38.80 8.41
C ALA A 730 30.23 39.74 9.13
N PHE A 731 29.76 40.56 10.08
CA PHE A 731 30.63 41.34 10.96
C PHE A 731 31.60 40.44 11.75
N LEU A 732 31.12 39.32 12.31
CA LEU A 732 31.94 38.35 13.03
C LEU A 732 33.01 37.73 12.11
N TYR A 733 32.66 37.44 10.86
CA TYR A 733 33.61 36.91 9.86
C TYR A 733 34.68 37.95 9.50
N TRP A 734 34.26 39.19 9.27
CA TRP A 734 35.17 40.26 8.84
C TRP A 734 36.23 40.61 9.89
N TYR A 735 35.85 40.51 11.17
CA TYR A 735 36.67 40.78 12.35
C TYR A 735 37.03 39.52 13.13
N ALA A 736 37.10 38.36 12.47
CA ALA A 736 37.37 37.08 13.14
C ALA A 736 38.70 37.05 13.93
N GLY A 737 39.74 37.74 13.47
CA GLY A 737 41.07 37.72 14.09
C GLY A 737 41.07 38.17 15.55
N PRO A 738 40.54 39.36 15.90
CA PRO A 738 40.34 39.78 17.28
C PRO A 738 39.59 38.76 18.15
N PHE A 739 38.51 38.14 17.63
CA PHE A 739 37.76 37.13 18.38
C PHE A 739 38.56 35.85 18.61
N LEU A 740 39.29 35.38 17.60
CA LEU A 740 40.16 34.21 17.72
C LEU A 740 41.26 34.46 18.78
N ARG A 741 41.87 35.66 18.79
CA ARG A 741 42.84 36.04 19.84
C ARG A 741 42.21 36.10 21.23
N LEU A 742 40.97 36.58 21.34
CA LEU A 742 40.25 36.64 22.62
C LEU A 742 40.02 35.25 23.22
N ILE A 743 39.82 34.23 22.38
CA ILE A 743 39.65 32.83 22.78
C ILE A 743 41.01 32.14 23.06
N GLY A 744 42.13 32.85 22.86
CA GLY A 744 43.48 32.40 23.20
C GLY A 744 44.30 31.86 22.03
N GLN A 745 43.88 32.08 20.78
CA GLN A 745 44.64 31.62 19.61
C GLN A 745 45.86 32.51 19.33
N ALA A 746 46.93 31.90 18.79
CA ALA A 746 48.16 32.59 18.41
C ALA A 746 47.89 33.67 17.34
N ALA A 747 48.69 34.75 17.36
CA ALA A 747 48.41 35.96 16.60
C ALA A 747 48.47 35.77 15.07
N ASP A 748 49.33 34.86 14.63
CA ASP A 748 49.54 34.38 13.26
C ASP A 748 48.39 33.48 12.79
N VAL A 749 48.01 32.46 13.58
CA VAL A 749 46.85 31.60 13.29
C VAL A 749 45.57 32.43 13.21
N ALA A 750 45.40 33.40 14.10
CA ALA A 750 44.27 34.33 14.07
C ALA A 750 44.28 35.26 12.85
N ALA A 751 45.45 35.58 12.28
CA ALA A 751 45.55 36.39 11.06
C ALA A 751 45.14 35.60 9.82
N GLU A 752 45.65 34.38 9.66
CA GLU A 752 45.24 33.47 8.57
C GLU A 752 43.76 33.09 8.70
N GLY A 753 43.28 32.82 9.91
CA GLY A 753 41.87 32.57 10.15
C GLY A 753 40.98 33.75 9.78
N GLN A 754 41.41 34.99 10.04
CA GLN A 754 40.69 36.18 9.58
C GLN A 754 40.68 36.31 8.06
N LEU A 755 41.80 36.02 7.39
CA LEU A 755 41.89 36.07 5.93
C LEU A 755 40.92 35.06 5.31
N TYR A 756 40.94 33.82 5.81
CA TYR A 756 40.04 32.76 5.38
C TYR A 756 38.57 33.13 5.65
N ALA A 757 38.24 33.62 6.86
CA ALA A 757 36.89 34.06 7.23
C ALA A 757 36.36 35.14 6.29
N ARG A 758 37.18 36.13 5.90
CA ARG A 758 36.78 37.15 4.91
C ARG A 758 36.43 36.54 3.57
N GLY A 759 37.18 35.54 3.12
CA GLY A 759 36.89 34.79 1.90
C GLY A 759 35.59 33.97 1.97
N LEU A 760 35.10 33.63 3.17
CA LEU A 760 33.84 32.91 3.39
C LEU A 760 32.61 33.83 3.57
N VAL A 761 32.77 35.16 3.61
CA VAL A 761 31.61 36.08 3.72
C VAL A 761 30.60 35.88 2.57
N PRO A 762 31.02 35.73 1.30
CA PRO A 762 30.07 35.45 0.23
C PRO A 762 29.38 34.07 0.38
N GLN A 763 30.08 33.07 0.91
CA GLN A 763 29.49 31.77 1.26
C GLN A 763 28.37 31.93 2.29
N LEU A 764 28.58 32.71 3.35
CA LEU A 764 27.57 32.94 4.39
C LEU A 764 26.28 33.52 3.82
N LEU A 765 26.39 34.47 2.88
CA LEU A 765 25.24 35.03 2.16
C LEU A 765 24.57 34.01 1.23
N ALA A 766 25.35 33.19 0.52
CA ALA A 766 24.81 32.10 -0.29
C ALA A 766 24.06 31.06 0.56
N PHE A 767 24.61 30.72 1.73
CA PHE A 767 24.01 29.80 2.69
C PHE A 767 22.64 30.29 3.18
N ALA A 768 22.52 31.60 3.44
CA ALA A 768 21.27 32.27 3.81
C ALA A 768 20.15 32.16 2.78
N LEU A 769 20.51 32.00 1.50
CA LEU A 769 19.57 31.81 0.41
C LEU A 769 19.31 30.32 0.16
N PHE A 770 20.36 29.51 0.19
CA PHE A 770 20.26 28.08 -0.09
C PHE A 770 19.45 27.33 0.95
N CYS A 771 19.68 27.55 2.25
CA CYS A 771 19.01 26.77 3.29
C CYS A 771 17.47 26.88 3.24
N PRO A 772 16.86 28.07 3.14
CA PRO A 772 15.40 28.18 3.03
C PRO A 772 14.85 27.54 1.76
N MET A 773 15.53 27.72 0.62
CA MET A 773 15.16 27.09 -0.65
C MET A 773 15.18 25.56 -0.56
N GLN A 774 16.24 25.01 0.03
CA GLN A 774 16.37 23.58 0.25
C GLN A 774 15.21 23.06 1.12
N ARG A 775 14.91 23.71 2.26
CA ARG A 775 13.80 23.28 3.14
C ARG A 775 12.43 23.43 2.50
N PHE A 776 12.24 24.45 1.66
CA PHE A 776 11.02 24.63 0.88
C PHE A 776 10.80 23.49 -0.13
N LEU A 777 11.83 23.09 -0.87
CA LEU A 777 11.76 21.96 -1.79
C LEU A 777 11.56 20.63 -1.06
N GLN A 778 12.28 20.44 0.06
CA GLN A 778 12.18 19.23 0.87
C GLN A 778 10.79 19.04 1.51
N ALA A 779 10.14 20.12 1.97
CA ALA A 779 8.78 20.06 2.53
C ALA A 779 7.75 19.46 1.56
N GLN A 780 7.98 19.65 0.25
CA GLN A 780 7.14 19.14 -0.84
C GLN A 780 7.56 17.74 -1.33
N ASN A 781 8.56 17.12 -0.69
CA ASN A 781 9.19 15.88 -1.15
C ASN A 781 9.93 16.02 -2.50
N ILE A 782 10.44 17.21 -2.83
CA ILE A 782 11.26 17.46 -4.03
C ILE A 782 12.73 17.45 -3.64
N VAL A 783 13.25 16.26 -3.32
CA VAL A 783 14.58 16.09 -2.70
C VAL A 783 15.67 15.63 -3.67
N ASN A 784 15.34 14.73 -4.61
CA ASN A 784 16.33 14.14 -5.53
C ASN A 784 17.03 15.17 -6.44
N PRO A 785 16.33 16.15 -7.05
CA PRO A 785 16.99 17.13 -7.91
C PRO A 785 18.06 17.93 -7.17
N VAL A 786 17.77 18.33 -5.93
CA VAL A 786 18.73 19.07 -5.09
C VAL A 786 19.96 18.20 -4.80
N ALA A 787 19.77 16.91 -4.49
CA ALA A 787 20.87 15.99 -4.25
C ALA A 787 21.79 15.83 -5.48
N TYR A 788 21.23 15.74 -6.69
CA TYR A 788 22.02 15.67 -7.93
C TYR A 788 22.74 16.99 -8.22
N ILE A 789 22.11 18.13 -7.97
CA ILE A 789 22.74 19.45 -8.11
C ILE A 789 23.94 19.54 -7.14
N THR A 790 23.76 19.18 -5.86
CA THR A 790 24.86 19.22 -4.89
C THR A 790 26.01 18.30 -5.29
N LEU A 791 25.72 17.11 -5.84
CA LEU A 791 26.76 16.20 -6.33
C LEU A 791 27.54 16.79 -7.51
N ALA A 792 26.84 17.37 -8.49
CA ALA A 792 27.47 18.02 -9.63
C ALA A 792 28.34 19.21 -9.18
N VAL A 793 27.85 20.01 -8.22
CA VAL A 793 28.60 21.11 -7.64
C VAL A 793 29.83 20.62 -6.89
N LEU A 794 29.78 19.49 -6.19
CA LEU A 794 30.96 18.91 -5.53
C LEU A 794 32.03 18.49 -6.53
N ILE A 795 31.66 17.80 -7.61
CA ILE A 795 32.60 17.41 -8.67
C ILE A 795 33.24 18.66 -9.29
N PHE A 796 32.42 19.67 -9.58
CA PHE A 796 32.89 20.96 -10.07
C PHE A 796 33.82 21.66 -9.07
N HIS A 797 33.48 21.63 -7.78
CA HIS A 797 34.24 22.23 -6.69
C HIS A 797 35.64 21.63 -6.56
N VAL A 798 35.78 20.30 -6.65
CA VAL A 798 37.09 19.63 -6.63
C VAL A 798 37.96 20.14 -7.78
N LEU A 799 37.41 20.22 -9.00
CA LEU A 799 38.14 20.69 -10.18
C LEU A 799 38.59 22.14 -10.03
N ILE A 800 37.70 23.04 -9.61
CA ILE A 800 38.03 24.46 -9.49
C ILE A 800 38.93 24.76 -8.29
N SER A 801 38.88 23.95 -7.23
CA SER A 801 39.79 24.05 -6.08
C SER A 801 41.20 23.65 -6.49
N TRP A 802 41.35 22.56 -7.24
CA TRP A 802 42.64 22.16 -7.82
C TRP A 802 43.22 23.26 -8.71
N LEU A 803 42.40 23.83 -9.61
CA LEU A 803 42.83 24.90 -10.49
C LEU A 803 43.28 26.14 -9.70
N THR A 804 42.48 26.58 -8.74
CA THR A 804 42.71 27.83 -8.01
C THR A 804 43.90 27.75 -7.06
N VAL A 805 44.07 26.61 -6.38
CA VAL A 805 45.13 26.41 -5.38
C VAL A 805 46.45 26.04 -6.03
N PHE A 806 46.46 25.08 -6.97
CA PHE A 806 47.72 24.53 -7.49
C PHE A 806 48.17 25.10 -8.84
N VAL A 807 47.24 25.58 -9.67
CA VAL A 807 47.60 26.10 -11.01
C VAL A 807 47.70 27.62 -10.99
N LEU A 808 46.75 28.30 -10.34
CA LEU A 808 46.67 29.75 -10.28
C LEU A 808 47.36 30.36 -9.05
N ASP A 809 47.68 29.54 -8.05
CA ASP A 809 48.38 29.92 -6.82
C ASP A 809 47.73 31.10 -6.07
N PHE A 810 46.40 31.07 -5.94
CA PHE A 810 45.65 32.13 -5.23
C PHE A 810 45.68 32.00 -3.70
N GLY A 811 46.43 31.03 -3.17
CA GLY A 811 46.65 30.82 -1.74
C GLY A 811 45.36 30.59 -0.92
N LEU A 812 45.44 30.89 0.38
CA LEU A 812 44.38 30.63 1.36
C LEU A 812 43.07 31.38 1.03
N LEU A 813 43.19 32.64 0.61
CA LEU A 813 42.03 33.45 0.22
C LEU A 813 41.35 32.89 -1.05
N GLY A 814 42.14 32.42 -2.03
CA GLY A 814 41.64 31.77 -3.23
C GLY A 814 40.84 30.50 -2.93
N ALA A 815 41.32 29.66 -2.00
CA ALA A 815 40.59 28.48 -1.55
C ALA A 815 39.24 28.84 -0.91
N ALA A 816 39.22 29.84 -0.02
CA ALA A 816 37.99 30.33 0.62
C ALA A 816 36.97 30.90 -0.39
N LEU A 817 37.45 31.71 -1.35
CA LEU A 817 36.61 32.28 -2.41
C LEU A 817 36.08 31.21 -3.38
N THR A 818 36.85 30.14 -3.61
CA THR A 818 36.41 29.00 -4.41
C THR A 818 35.25 28.26 -3.76
N LEU A 819 35.33 28.03 -2.45
CA LEU A 819 34.21 27.48 -1.68
C LEU A 819 32.98 28.39 -1.77
N SER A 820 33.16 29.68 -1.51
CA SER A 820 32.11 30.70 -1.67
C SER A 820 31.45 30.65 -3.05
N PHE A 821 32.25 30.56 -4.11
CA PHE A 821 31.75 30.48 -5.48
C PHE A 821 30.91 29.22 -5.71
N SER A 822 31.36 28.05 -5.25
CA SER A 822 30.59 26.80 -5.37
C SER A 822 29.22 26.87 -4.67
N TRP A 823 29.13 27.53 -3.51
CA TRP A 823 27.85 27.77 -2.84
C TRP A 823 26.92 28.70 -3.63
N TRP A 824 27.45 29.71 -4.32
CA TRP A 824 26.65 30.55 -5.22
C TRP A 824 26.16 29.80 -6.47
N VAL A 825 26.96 28.90 -7.01
CA VAL A 825 26.51 27.98 -8.08
C VAL A 825 25.36 27.12 -7.57
N LEU A 826 25.45 26.60 -6.35
CA LEU A 826 24.38 25.81 -5.71
C LEU A 826 23.09 26.62 -5.55
N VAL A 827 23.19 27.88 -5.11
CA VAL A 827 22.07 28.84 -5.04
C VAL A 827 21.45 29.05 -6.42
N ALA A 828 22.25 29.36 -7.44
CA ALA A 828 21.77 29.68 -8.78
C ALA A 828 21.05 28.50 -9.43
N LEU A 829 21.62 27.30 -9.34
CA LEU A 829 21.02 26.08 -9.90
C LEU A 829 19.73 25.70 -9.16
N THR A 830 19.70 25.80 -7.84
CA THR A 830 18.51 25.50 -7.02
C THR A 830 17.40 26.50 -7.28
N TRP A 831 17.72 27.80 -7.34
CA TRP A 831 16.77 28.85 -7.67
C TRP A 831 16.20 28.69 -9.09
N GLY A 832 17.07 28.42 -10.08
CA GLY A 832 16.65 28.13 -11.45
C GLY A 832 15.70 26.94 -11.51
N PHE A 833 16.02 25.85 -10.80
CA PHE A 833 15.13 24.69 -10.69
C PHE A 833 13.78 25.07 -10.09
N MET A 834 13.74 25.82 -8.98
CA MET A 834 12.50 26.27 -8.34
C MET A 834 11.61 27.09 -9.27
N VAL A 835 12.20 27.98 -10.07
CA VAL A 835 11.46 28.89 -10.97
C VAL A 835 10.94 28.17 -12.22
N TRP A 836 11.74 27.26 -12.80
CA TRP A 836 11.40 26.65 -14.10
C TRP A 836 10.67 25.31 -14.01
N THR A 837 10.74 24.60 -12.88
CA THR A 837 10.12 23.29 -12.76
C THR A 837 8.59 23.38 -12.67
N PRO A 838 7.83 22.57 -13.43
CA PRO A 838 6.38 22.49 -13.29
C PRO A 838 5.94 22.06 -11.88
N ALA A 839 6.78 21.31 -11.15
CA ALA A 839 6.48 20.80 -9.82
C ALA A 839 6.28 21.90 -8.77
N CYS A 840 6.90 23.07 -8.95
CA CYS A 840 6.78 24.20 -8.03
C CYS A 840 5.73 25.22 -8.47
N LYS A 841 4.96 24.96 -9.55
CA LYS A 841 4.08 25.97 -10.15
C LYS A 841 2.95 26.45 -9.20
N GLU A 842 2.45 25.56 -8.35
CA GLU A 842 1.37 25.89 -7.39
C GLU A 842 1.92 26.47 -6.07
N THR A 843 3.18 26.16 -5.75
CA THR A 843 3.82 26.51 -4.47
C THR A 843 4.69 27.74 -4.58
N TRP A 844 5.25 28.02 -5.76
CA TRP A 844 6.02 29.21 -6.08
C TRP A 844 5.36 29.99 -7.23
N THR A 845 4.72 31.11 -6.90
CA THR A 845 3.97 31.95 -7.85
C THR A 845 4.72 33.24 -8.22
N GLY A 846 6.02 33.29 -7.92
CA GLY A 846 6.87 34.49 -8.09
C GLY A 846 7.04 35.30 -6.80
N LEU A 847 7.85 36.35 -6.90
CA LEU A 847 8.13 37.25 -5.78
C LEU A 847 6.89 38.06 -5.38
N SER A 848 6.68 38.23 -4.09
CA SER A 848 5.50 38.90 -3.54
C SER A 848 5.86 39.86 -2.41
N VAL A 849 5.22 41.02 -2.39
CA VAL A 849 5.33 42.00 -1.30
C VAL A 849 4.75 41.46 0.02
N LEU A 850 3.91 40.41 -0.03
CA LEU A 850 3.41 39.73 1.18
C LEU A 850 4.54 39.13 2.02
N ALA A 851 5.72 38.88 1.44
CA ALA A 851 6.90 38.45 2.19
C ALA A 851 7.33 39.44 3.29
N PHE A 852 6.92 40.71 3.20
CA PHE A 852 7.23 41.74 4.19
C PHE A 852 6.10 41.97 5.22
N ARG A 853 4.95 41.29 5.10
CA ARG A 853 3.88 41.31 6.10
C ARG A 853 4.03 40.16 7.08
N GLY A 854 3.60 40.33 8.33
CA GLY A 854 3.63 39.26 9.35
C GLY A 854 5.03 38.76 9.75
N LEU A 855 6.10 39.49 9.38
CA LEU A 855 7.50 39.07 9.61
C LEU A 855 7.82 38.79 11.08
N TRP A 856 7.23 39.55 12.01
CA TRP A 856 7.51 39.40 13.44
C TRP A 856 7.08 38.05 14.02
N GLY A 857 5.90 37.55 13.60
CA GLY A 857 5.41 36.23 14.03
C GLY A 857 6.35 35.12 13.57
N TYR A 858 6.74 35.16 12.28
CA TYR A 858 7.70 34.21 11.72
C TYR A 858 9.10 34.36 12.36
N ALA A 859 9.57 35.58 12.61
CA ALA A 859 10.87 35.83 13.19
C ALA A 859 11.01 35.26 14.61
N LYS A 860 9.96 35.31 15.44
CA LYS A 860 9.95 34.66 16.75
C LYS A 860 10.17 33.15 16.66
N LEU A 861 9.47 32.50 15.73
CA LEU A 861 9.61 31.06 15.50
C LEU A 861 11.01 30.73 14.98
N ALA A 862 11.49 31.47 13.98
CA ALA A 862 12.83 31.31 13.42
C ALA A 862 13.92 31.52 14.47
N PHE A 863 13.78 32.51 15.34
CA PHE A 863 14.71 32.77 16.44
C PHE A 863 14.71 31.65 17.49
N ALA A 864 13.55 31.16 17.90
CA ALA A 864 13.47 30.02 18.82
C ALA A 864 14.15 28.77 18.23
N SER A 865 13.93 28.52 16.94
CA SER A 865 14.56 27.45 16.17
C SER A 865 16.08 27.64 16.04
N ALA A 866 16.54 28.89 15.85
CA ALA A 866 17.94 29.27 15.86
C ALA A 866 18.62 28.94 17.18
N VAL A 867 18.03 29.39 18.30
CA VAL A 867 18.57 29.16 19.65
C VAL A 867 18.65 27.67 19.95
N MET A 868 17.58 26.92 19.68
CA MET A 868 17.53 25.48 19.93
C MET A 868 18.71 24.73 19.28
N LEU A 869 18.90 24.89 17.97
CA LEU A 869 19.95 24.20 17.22
C LEU A 869 21.35 24.79 17.46
N ALA A 870 21.46 26.10 17.70
CA ALA A 870 22.72 26.73 18.06
C ALA A 870 23.26 26.19 19.39
N LEU A 871 22.42 26.08 20.42
CA LEU A 871 22.81 25.50 21.71
C LEU A 871 23.31 24.06 21.58
N GLU A 872 22.74 23.28 20.67
CA GLU A 872 23.16 21.90 20.41
C GLU A 872 24.51 21.84 19.70
N ILE A 873 24.69 22.61 18.62
CA ILE A 873 25.93 22.63 17.86
C ILE A 873 27.07 23.24 18.68
N TRP A 874 26.81 24.34 19.38
CA TRP A 874 27.82 25.03 20.19
C TRP A 874 28.23 24.23 21.41
N TYR A 875 27.36 23.37 21.94
CA TYR A 875 27.72 22.44 23.00
C TYR A 875 28.85 21.51 22.54
N VAL A 876 28.73 20.94 21.34
CA VAL A 876 29.79 20.11 20.75
C VAL A 876 31.07 20.91 20.55
N GLN A 877 30.99 22.06 19.87
CA GLN A 877 32.18 22.87 19.56
C GLN A 877 32.89 23.37 20.83
N GLY A 878 32.14 23.72 21.87
CA GLY A 878 32.69 24.13 23.16
C GLY A 878 33.55 23.04 23.80
N PHE A 879 33.16 21.77 23.71
CA PHE A 879 33.94 20.66 24.27
C PHE A 879 35.25 20.42 23.50
N VAL A 880 35.25 20.60 22.17
CA VAL A 880 36.48 20.55 21.36
C VAL A 880 37.45 21.65 21.76
N LEU A 881 36.93 22.87 22.04
CA LEU A 881 37.77 23.97 22.50
C LEU A 881 38.33 23.72 23.91
N LEU A 882 37.56 23.08 24.80
CA LEU A 882 38.00 22.76 26.15
C LEU A 882 39.18 21.78 26.18
N THR A 883 39.25 20.81 25.25
CA THR A 883 40.38 19.87 25.23
C THR A 883 41.71 20.54 24.91
N GLY A 884 41.70 21.70 24.25
CA GLY A 884 42.91 22.52 23.99
C GLY A 884 43.55 23.11 25.25
N PHE A 885 42.87 23.08 26.40
CA PHE A 885 43.40 23.54 27.70
C PHE A 885 43.90 22.40 28.60
N LEU A 886 43.95 21.16 28.10
CA LEU A 886 44.50 20.03 28.85
C LEU A 886 46.05 20.11 28.91
N PRO A 887 46.71 19.44 29.88
CA PRO A 887 48.17 19.48 30.03
C PRO A 887 48.95 18.98 28.81
N ASP A 888 48.42 17.97 28.10
CA ASP A 888 48.97 17.40 26.85
C ASP A 888 48.01 17.67 25.68
N PRO A 889 47.89 18.93 25.22
CA PRO A 889 46.84 19.33 24.30
C PRO A 889 46.99 18.69 22.92
N GLU A 890 48.21 18.39 22.47
CA GLU A 890 48.47 17.81 21.14
C GLU A 890 47.88 16.40 21.00
N ILE A 891 48.25 15.46 21.87
CA ILE A 891 47.73 14.09 21.85
C ILE A 891 46.22 14.06 22.10
N ALA A 892 45.74 14.88 23.05
CA ALA A 892 44.33 14.96 23.39
C ALA A 892 43.50 15.51 22.21
N LEU A 893 43.96 16.57 21.55
CA LEU A 893 43.26 17.20 20.43
C LEU A 893 43.30 16.34 19.18
N ASP A 894 44.43 15.71 18.86
CA ASP A 894 44.58 14.83 17.69
C ASP A 894 43.68 13.59 17.79
N SER A 895 43.74 12.89 18.92
CA SER A 895 42.92 11.70 19.14
C SER A 895 41.43 12.03 19.18
N LEU A 896 41.05 13.12 19.85
CA LEU A 896 39.67 13.59 19.89
C LEU A 896 39.17 14.04 18.52
N SER A 897 39.99 14.76 17.75
CA SER A 897 39.67 15.23 16.39
C SER A 897 39.36 14.07 15.45
N ILE A 898 40.18 13.00 15.47
CA ILE A 898 39.93 11.78 14.69
C ILE A 898 38.56 11.19 15.06
N CYS A 899 38.28 11.03 16.35
CA CYS A 899 37.00 10.45 16.77
C CYS A 899 35.80 11.38 16.45
N ILE A 900 35.94 12.69 16.63
CA ILE A 900 34.92 13.70 16.28
C ILE A 900 34.67 13.71 14.78
N ASN A 901 35.67 13.49 13.93
CA ASN A 901 35.45 13.38 12.49
C ASN A 901 34.53 12.21 12.16
N TYR A 902 34.77 11.02 12.72
CA TYR A 902 33.84 9.89 12.55
C TYR A 902 32.45 10.17 13.11
N TRP A 903 32.39 10.84 14.26
CA TRP A 903 31.12 11.25 14.84
C TRP A 903 30.37 12.27 13.98
N ASN A 904 31.07 13.21 13.34
CA ASN A 904 30.50 14.20 12.43
C ASN A 904 29.94 13.53 11.17
N TRP A 905 30.62 12.52 10.61
CA TRP A 905 30.09 11.75 9.48
C TRP A 905 28.77 11.05 9.83
N ASP A 906 28.71 10.39 10.99
CA ASP A 906 27.47 9.81 11.52
C ASP A 906 26.40 10.89 11.74
N PHE A 907 26.77 12.01 12.35
CA PHE A 907 25.86 13.14 12.59
C PHE A 907 25.26 13.69 11.30
N GLN A 908 26.00 13.79 10.19
CA GLN A 908 25.44 14.25 8.91
C GLN A 908 24.37 13.29 8.36
N ILE A 909 24.52 11.98 8.59
CA ILE A 909 23.52 10.97 8.22
C ILE A 909 22.28 11.13 9.09
N MET A 910 22.47 11.24 10.41
CA MET A 910 21.36 11.42 11.37
C MET A 910 20.62 12.74 11.15
N LEU A 911 21.33 13.80 10.77
CA LEU A 911 20.75 15.09 10.41
C LEU A 911 19.87 15.00 9.16
N GLY A 912 20.28 14.20 8.16
CA GLY A 912 19.46 13.90 6.99
C GLY A 912 18.16 13.16 7.34
N LEU A 913 18.24 12.16 8.22
CA LEU A 913 17.07 11.44 8.75
C LEU A 913 16.16 12.33 9.60
N SER A 914 16.76 13.21 10.42
CA SER A 914 16.05 14.21 11.23
C SER A 914 15.22 15.15 10.36
N TYR A 915 15.75 15.59 9.21
CA TYR A 915 14.98 16.40 8.26
C TYR A 915 13.79 15.64 7.68
N ALA A 916 13.97 14.37 7.32
CA ALA A 916 12.87 13.54 6.84
C ALA A 916 11.79 13.33 7.90
N ALA A 917 12.18 13.09 9.16
CA ALA A 917 11.25 13.00 10.29
C ALA A 917 10.47 14.32 10.47
N SER A 918 11.16 15.46 10.45
CA SER A 918 10.56 16.78 10.56
C SER A 918 9.53 17.06 9.46
N ILE A 919 9.88 16.77 8.20
CA ILE A 919 8.99 16.96 7.04
C ILE A 919 7.78 16.04 7.14
N ARG A 920 7.98 14.76 7.44
CA ARG A 920 6.90 13.78 7.50
C ARG A 920 5.91 14.14 8.61
N VAL A 921 6.39 14.40 9.83
CA VAL A 921 5.56 14.82 10.96
C VAL A 921 4.84 16.13 10.66
N GLY A 922 5.54 17.13 10.11
CA GLY A 922 4.93 18.41 9.72
C GLY A 922 3.81 18.24 8.70
N ASN A 923 4.02 17.42 7.66
CA ASN A 923 3.02 17.14 6.63
C ASN A 923 1.78 16.45 7.22
N GLU A 924 1.96 15.44 8.08
CA GLU A 924 0.82 14.72 8.66
C GLU A 924 0.05 15.55 9.69
N LEU A 925 0.73 16.39 10.49
CA LEU A 925 0.08 17.36 11.37
C LEU A 925 -0.74 18.38 10.58
N GLY A 926 -0.18 18.89 9.46
CA GLY A 926 -0.89 19.80 8.57
C GLY A 926 -2.09 19.15 7.85
N ALA A 927 -2.00 17.86 7.56
CA ALA A 927 -3.07 17.09 6.92
C ALA A 927 -4.19 16.66 7.91
N GLY A 928 -3.97 16.82 9.22
CA GLY A 928 -4.94 16.43 10.23
C GLY A 928 -4.89 14.95 10.63
N HIS A 929 -3.73 14.29 10.52
CA HIS A 929 -3.53 12.86 10.79
C HIS A 929 -2.65 12.63 12.04
N PRO A 930 -3.21 12.74 13.26
CA PRO A 930 -2.44 12.65 14.51
C PRO A 930 -1.84 11.25 14.73
N ASN A 931 -2.56 10.19 14.35
CA ASN A 931 -2.09 8.82 14.57
C ASN A 931 -0.99 8.43 13.58
N VAL A 932 -1.11 8.84 12.32
CA VAL A 932 -0.02 8.66 11.35
C VAL A 932 1.21 9.44 11.78
N ALA A 933 1.06 10.70 12.22
CA ALA A 933 2.20 11.49 12.71
C ALA A 933 2.94 10.78 13.86
N ARG A 934 2.20 10.28 14.87
CA ARG A 934 2.77 9.49 15.97
C ARG A 934 3.44 8.21 15.47
N PHE A 935 2.81 7.52 14.53
CA PHE A 935 3.33 6.27 13.98
C PHE A 935 4.62 6.49 13.17
N SER A 936 4.69 7.55 12.36
CA SER A 936 5.90 7.98 11.64
C SER A 936 7.08 8.18 12.58
N VAL A 937 6.85 8.78 13.76
CA VAL A 937 7.89 8.96 14.79
C VAL A 937 8.45 7.62 15.27
N ILE A 938 7.58 6.65 15.55
CA ILE A 938 7.99 5.31 16.01
C ILE A 938 8.81 4.62 14.92
N VAL A 939 8.34 4.66 13.67
CA VAL A 939 9.01 4.00 12.54
C VAL A 939 10.39 4.61 12.28
N VAL A 940 10.52 5.94 12.26
CA VAL A 940 11.81 6.60 12.01
C VAL A 940 12.81 6.40 13.14
N ILE A 941 12.37 6.44 14.41
CA ILE A 941 13.25 6.16 15.57
C ILE A 941 13.72 4.70 15.51
N THR A 942 12.83 3.76 15.24
CA THR A 942 13.19 2.32 15.17
C THR A 942 14.22 2.07 14.06
N ALA A 943 14.01 2.64 12.87
CA ALA A 943 14.94 2.52 11.76
C ALA A 943 16.31 3.16 12.06
N SER A 944 16.30 4.35 12.66
CA SER A 944 17.51 5.08 13.03
C SER A 944 18.32 4.36 14.10
N VAL A 945 17.68 3.82 15.15
CA VAL A 945 18.33 3.00 16.18
C VAL A 945 18.97 1.76 15.58
N ALA A 946 18.28 1.06 14.66
CA ALA A 946 18.86 -0.10 13.98
C ALA A 946 20.11 0.26 13.18
N PHE A 947 20.10 1.39 12.47
CA PHE A 947 21.27 1.91 11.75
C PHE A 947 22.41 2.25 12.72
N SER A 948 22.13 2.98 13.80
CA SER A 948 23.16 3.40 14.76
C SER A 948 23.76 2.24 15.54
N ILE A 949 23.01 1.16 15.82
CA ILE A 949 23.56 -0.08 16.39
C ILE A 949 24.59 -0.68 15.42
N LEU A 950 24.27 -0.76 14.12
CA LEU A 950 25.19 -1.28 13.11
C LEU A 950 26.45 -0.40 13.00
N ALA A 951 26.28 0.92 12.95
CA ALA A 951 27.39 1.88 12.91
C ALA A 951 28.29 1.77 14.16
N THR A 952 27.69 1.61 15.33
CA THR A 952 28.39 1.44 16.61
C THR A 952 29.25 0.17 16.59
N VAL A 953 28.69 -0.96 16.16
CA VAL A 953 29.43 -2.23 16.05
C VAL A 953 30.58 -2.09 15.05
N LEU A 954 30.33 -1.46 13.89
CA LEU A 954 31.33 -1.26 12.86
C LEU A 954 32.53 -0.45 13.37
N VAL A 955 32.29 0.66 14.06
CA VAL A 955 33.36 1.52 14.62
C VAL A 955 34.16 0.79 15.70
N ILE A 956 33.51 0.00 16.56
CA ILE A 956 34.22 -0.81 17.58
C ILE A 956 35.10 -1.88 16.94
N VAL A 957 34.60 -2.58 15.91
CA VAL A 957 35.32 -3.66 15.21
C VAL A 957 36.49 -3.11 14.41
N LEU A 958 36.28 -1.99 13.70
CA LEU A 958 37.27 -1.38 12.83
C LEU A 958 38.15 -0.33 13.54
N ARG A 959 38.10 -0.22 14.87
CA ARG A 959 38.78 0.83 15.63
C ARG A 959 40.28 0.99 15.32
N TYR A 960 41.00 -0.12 15.15
CA TYR A 960 42.42 -0.08 14.80
C TYR A 960 42.63 0.35 13.33
N PRO A 961 42.04 -0.33 12.32
CA PRO A 961 42.12 0.12 10.93
C PRO A 961 41.72 1.58 10.71
N LEU A 962 40.63 2.04 11.36
CA LEU A 962 40.14 3.41 11.25
C LEU A 962 41.16 4.42 11.79
N SER A 963 41.79 4.12 12.93
CA SER A 963 42.83 4.99 13.51
C SER A 963 44.05 5.12 12.60
N THR A 964 44.47 4.03 11.97
CA THR A 964 45.64 4.02 11.06
C THR A 964 45.42 4.76 9.74
N LEU A 965 44.17 5.10 9.38
CA LEU A 965 43.88 5.92 8.21
C LEU A 965 44.26 7.39 8.41
N TYR A 966 44.28 7.87 9.66
CA TYR A 966 44.51 9.27 9.98
C TYR A 966 45.94 9.56 10.45
N THR A 967 46.60 8.60 11.11
CA THR A 967 47.93 8.82 11.68
C THR A 967 48.74 7.53 11.75
N SER A 968 50.06 7.69 11.64
CA SER A 968 51.05 6.61 11.86
C SER A 968 51.61 6.62 13.28
N SER A 969 51.26 7.60 14.12
CA SER A 969 51.74 7.71 15.49
C SER A 969 51.08 6.68 16.40
N THR A 970 51.88 5.81 17.00
CA THR A 970 51.38 4.76 17.90
C THR A 970 50.70 5.33 19.14
N THR A 971 51.18 6.44 19.69
CA THR A 971 50.60 7.09 20.88
C THR A 971 49.20 7.67 20.59
N VAL A 972 49.01 8.26 19.40
CA VAL A 972 47.70 8.79 18.98
C VAL A 972 46.74 7.64 18.65
N ILE A 973 47.21 6.57 18.01
CA ILE A 973 46.38 5.37 17.74
C ILE A 973 45.88 4.75 19.04
N GLU A 974 46.74 4.58 20.04
CA GLU A 974 46.35 4.04 21.35
C GLU A 974 45.33 4.94 22.06
N ALA A 975 45.50 6.26 21.98
CA ALA A 975 44.56 7.23 22.51
C ALA A 975 43.19 7.15 21.80
N VAL A 976 43.14 7.09 20.47
CA VAL A 976 41.90 6.91 19.69
C VAL A 976 41.18 5.60 20.05
N ILE A 977 41.92 4.50 20.18
CA ILE A 977 41.36 3.20 20.59
C ILE A 977 40.77 3.28 22.00
N SER A 978 41.42 4.00 22.92
CA SER A 978 40.92 4.21 24.28
C SER A 978 39.63 5.05 24.34
N LEU A 979 39.48 6.02 23.41
CA LEU A 979 38.30 6.88 23.30
C LEU A 979 37.16 6.24 22.48
N THR A 980 37.45 5.20 21.69
CA THR A 980 36.48 4.54 20.81
C THR A 980 35.20 4.07 21.54
N PRO A 981 35.21 3.56 22.78
CA PRO A 981 33.98 3.25 23.51
C PRO A 981 33.08 4.47 23.74
N LEU A 982 33.64 5.66 23.96
CA LEU A 982 32.89 6.90 24.13
C LEU A 982 32.32 7.39 22.80
N LEU A 983 33.11 7.24 21.72
CA LEU A 983 32.63 7.45 20.35
C LEU A 983 31.45 6.53 20.02
N ALA A 984 31.55 5.25 20.34
CA ALA A 984 30.50 4.26 20.14
C ALA A 984 29.19 4.63 20.87
N ILE A 985 29.27 5.06 22.13
CA ILE A 985 28.10 5.57 22.88
C ILE A 985 27.52 6.82 22.19
N SER A 986 28.38 7.73 21.71
CA SER A 986 27.95 8.96 21.04
C SER A 986 27.23 8.68 19.72
N ILE A 987 27.71 7.73 18.91
CA ILE A 987 27.07 7.27 17.67
C ILE A 987 25.72 6.59 17.97
N PHE A 988 25.63 5.79 19.03
CA PHE A 988 24.36 5.20 19.44
C PHE A 988 23.33 6.26 19.84
N LEU A 989 23.72 7.24 20.67
CA LEU A 989 22.85 8.35 21.08
C LEU A 989 22.40 9.22 19.90
N ASN A 990 23.28 9.42 18.92
CA ASN A 990 22.96 10.07 17.65
C ASN A 990 21.87 9.34 16.85
N GLY A 991 21.64 8.04 17.09
CA GLY A 991 20.53 7.31 16.48
C GLY A 991 19.15 7.73 16.98
N ILE A 992 19.08 8.46 18.09
CA ILE A 992 17.82 8.83 18.76
C ILE A 992 17.66 10.34 18.81
N GLN A 993 18.69 11.03 19.30
CA GLN A 993 18.59 12.44 19.69
C GLN A 993 18.28 13.39 18.51
N PRO A 994 19.02 13.39 17.39
CA PRO A 994 18.72 14.24 16.23
C PRO A 994 17.34 13.97 15.64
N ILE A 995 16.89 12.72 15.67
CA ILE A 995 15.56 12.33 15.17
C ILE A 995 14.47 12.99 16.02
N LEU A 996 14.58 12.92 17.35
CA LEU A 996 13.66 13.59 18.26
C LEU A 996 13.70 15.11 18.13
N SER A 997 14.89 15.71 17.92
CA SER A 997 15.01 17.13 17.57
C SER A 997 14.27 17.45 16.26
N GLY A 998 14.34 16.57 15.26
CA GLY A 998 13.60 16.69 13.99
C GLY A 998 12.08 16.63 14.19
N VAL A 999 11.60 15.72 15.03
CA VAL A 999 10.18 15.61 15.41
C VAL A 999 9.71 16.88 16.12
N ALA A 1000 10.52 17.42 17.03
CA ALA A 1000 10.25 18.68 17.71
C ALA A 1000 10.17 19.85 16.72
N VAL A 1001 11.04 19.92 15.71
CA VAL A 1001 10.94 20.91 14.63
C VAL A 1001 9.65 20.72 13.84
N GLY A 1002 9.32 19.51 13.39
CA GLY A 1002 8.11 19.23 12.61
C GLY A 1002 6.82 19.59 13.36
N SER A 1003 6.83 19.39 14.68
CA SER A 1003 5.71 19.68 15.57
C SER A 1003 5.66 21.14 16.03
N GLY A 1004 6.79 21.87 16.01
CA GLY A 1004 6.88 23.27 16.43
C GLY A 1004 7.20 23.48 17.91
N TRP A 1005 8.02 22.61 18.50
CA TRP A 1005 8.37 22.61 19.93
C TRP A 1005 9.67 23.34 20.26
N GLN A 1006 10.18 24.17 19.35
CA GLN A 1006 11.56 24.65 19.41
C GLN A 1006 11.88 25.43 20.70
N VAL A 1007 10.91 26.19 21.22
CA VAL A 1007 11.06 26.91 22.49
C VAL A 1007 11.25 25.95 23.67
N ALA A 1008 10.41 24.91 23.76
CA ALA A 1008 10.51 23.94 24.85
C ALA A 1008 11.85 23.19 24.79
N VAL A 1009 12.26 22.75 23.60
CA VAL A 1009 13.53 22.06 23.41
C VAL A 1009 14.73 22.96 23.67
N ALA A 1010 14.66 24.27 23.36
CA ALA A 1010 15.73 25.21 23.72
C ALA A 1010 15.97 25.26 25.24
N TYR A 1011 14.92 25.28 26.07
CA TYR A 1011 15.06 25.21 27.53
C TYR A 1011 15.66 23.89 27.99
N VAL A 1012 15.23 22.76 27.39
CA VAL A 1012 15.82 21.45 27.67
C VAL A 1012 17.31 21.44 27.32
N ASN A 1013 17.69 22.01 26.18
CA ASN A 1013 19.09 22.11 25.75
C ASN A 1013 19.92 22.95 26.74
N VAL A 1014 19.42 24.12 27.19
CA VAL A 1014 20.11 24.91 28.22
C VAL A 1014 20.36 24.09 29.50
N GLY A 1015 19.32 23.42 30.00
CA GLY A 1015 19.42 22.62 31.23
C GLY A 1015 20.37 21.42 31.09
N ALA A 1016 20.19 20.63 30.04
CA ALA A 1016 20.94 19.40 29.85
C ALA A 1016 22.40 19.66 29.46
N TYR A 1017 22.63 20.56 28.50
CA TYR A 1017 23.98 20.83 27.97
C TYR A 1017 24.77 21.74 28.89
N TYR A 1018 24.22 22.89 29.29
CA TYR A 1018 25.01 23.94 29.93
C TYR A 1018 24.93 23.94 31.45
N LEU A 1019 23.84 23.47 32.06
CA LEU A 1019 23.72 23.39 33.52
C LEU A 1019 24.20 22.04 34.09
N ILE A 1020 24.18 20.98 33.29
CA ILE A 1020 24.55 19.62 33.74
C ILE A 1020 25.81 19.14 33.02
N GLY A 1021 25.74 18.96 31.70
CA GLY A 1021 26.79 18.30 30.92
C GLY A 1021 28.13 19.05 30.94
N LEU A 1022 28.12 20.35 30.69
CA LEU A 1022 29.32 21.20 30.67
C LEU A 1022 30.04 21.25 32.03
N PRO A 1023 29.37 21.55 33.17
CA PRO A 1023 30.03 21.50 34.48
C PRO A 1023 30.62 20.13 34.82
N ILE A 1024 29.89 19.04 34.54
CA ILE A 1024 30.39 17.67 34.77
C ILE A 1024 31.62 17.40 33.91
N GLY A 1025 31.59 17.77 32.62
CA GLY A 1025 32.71 17.64 31.70
C GLY A 1025 33.95 18.40 32.17
N CYS A 1026 33.80 19.64 32.64
CA CYS A 1026 34.91 20.41 33.19
C CYS A 1026 35.49 19.77 34.46
N VAL A 1027 34.65 19.30 35.38
CA VAL A 1027 35.11 18.65 36.62
C VAL A 1027 35.84 17.34 36.29
N LEU A 1028 35.25 16.47 35.48
CA LEU A 1028 35.87 15.21 35.10
C LEU A 1028 37.14 15.43 34.27
N GLY A 1029 37.15 16.43 33.38
CA GLY A 1029 38.29 16.73 32.52
C GLY A 1029 39.51 17.28 33.25
N TYR A 1030 39.31 18.28 34.12
CA TYR A 1030 40.43 19.03 34.73
C TYR A 1030 40.73 18.68 36.19
N LYS A 1031 39.81 18.02 36.90
CA LYS A 1031 40.00 17.66 38.33
C LYS A 1031 40.24 16.17 38.54
N THR A 1032 40.08 15.33 37.53
CA THR A 1032 40.34 13.89 37.60
C THR A 1032 41.40 13.48 36.58
N SER A 1033 41.87 12.22 36.66
CA SER A 1033 42.83 11.66 35.71
C SER A 1033 42.22 11.29 34.34
N LEU A 1034 40.94 11.60 34.10
CA LEU A 1034 40.24 11.22 32.87
C LEU A 1034 40.57 12.12 31.67
N GLY A 1035 41.06 13.34 31.87
CA GLY A 1035 41.48 14.25 30.78
C GLY A 1035 40.42 14.39 29.69
N ALA A 1036 40.79 14.13 28.42
CA ALA A 1036 39.90 14.20 27.28
C ALA A 1036 38.68 13.27 27.39
N ALA A 1037 38.84 12.06 27.95
CA ALA A 1037 37.73 11.14 28.20
C ALA A 1037 36.74 11.70 29.24
N GLY A 1038 37.23 12.44 30.24
CA GLY A 1038 36.40 13.11 31.24
C GLY A 1038 35.55 14.24 30.64
N ILE A 1039 36.17 15.04 29.77
CA ILE A 1039 35.47 16.07 28.98
C ILE A 1039 34.39 15.38 28.13
N TRP A 1040 34.71 14.31 27.41
CA TRP A 1040 33.72 13.60 26.58
C TRP A 1040 32.56 13.00 27.41
N TRP A 1041 32.81 12.46 28.61
CA TRP A 1041 31.72 11.99 29.47
C TRP A 1041 30.71 13.09 29.80
N GLY A 1042 31.16 14.33 30.02
CA GLY A 1042 30.26 15.48 30.17
C GLY A 1042 29.36 15.67 28.94
N LEU A 1043 29.94 15.60 27.73
CA LEU A 1043 29.20 15.67 26.46
C LEU A 1043 28.11 14.60 26.40
N ILE A 1044 28.47 13.34 26.64
CA ILE A 1044 27.56 12.18 26.64
C ILE A 1044 26.44 12.34 27.67
N ILE A 1045 26.75 12.80 28.88
CA ILE A 1045 25.75 13.00 29.94
C ILE A 1045 24.75 14.08 29.53
N GLY A 1046 25.23 15.22 29.02
CA GLY A 1046 24.35 16.28 28.53
C GLY A 1046 23.42 15.80 27.41
N VAL A 1047 23.96 15.10 26.41
CA VAL A 1047 23.18 14.49 25.32
C VAL A 1047 22.19 13.46 25.85
N SER A 1048 22.59 12.63 26.81
CA SER A 1048 21.72 11.61 27.40
C SER A 1048 20.53 12.21 28.16
N VAL A 1049 20.77 13.22 29.00
CA VAL A 1049 19.71 13.93 29.74
C VAL A 1049 18.73 14.58 28.78
N GLN A 1050 19.24 15.24 27.74
CA GLN A 1050 18.42 15.87 26.71
C GLN A 1050 17.57 14.81 25.97
N THR A 1051 18.19 13.70 25.57
CA THR A 1051 17.53 12.60 24.85
C THR A 1051 16.39 12.02 25.68
N VAL A 1052 16.63 11.74 26.97
CA VAL A 1052 15.60 11.22 27.89
C VAL A 1052 14.45 12.21 28.04
N ALA A 1053 14.74 13.51 28.19
CA ALA A 1053 13.71 14.54 28.27
C ALA A 1053 12.85 14.59 27.00
N LEU A 1054 13.46 14.53 25.81
CA LEU A 1054 12.72 14.50 24.55
C LEU A 1054 11.90 13.21 24.34
N ILE A 1055 12.41 12.05 24.76
CA ILE A 1055 11.65 10.79 24.76
C ILE A 1055 10.38 10.95 25.61
N ILE A 1056 10.53 11.51 26.82
CA ILE A 1056 9.40 11.71 27.75
C ILE A 1056 8.38 12.70 27.15
N ILE A 1057 8.84 13.83 26.62
CA ILE A 1057 7.97 14.84 25.98
C ILE A 1057 7.21 14.20 24.81
N THR A 1058 7.91 13.50 23.92
CA THR A 1058 7.31 12.86 22.74
C THR A 1058 6.32 11.76 23.12
N ALA A 1059 6.66 10.92 24.10
CA ALA A 1059 5.79 9.83 24.56
C ALA A 1059 4.52 10.33 25.28
N ARG A 1060 4.59 11.49 25.94
CA ARG A 1060 3.46 12.13 26.65
C ARG A 1060 2.64 13.09 25.77
N THR A 1061 3.05 13.30 24.53
CA THR A 1061 2.39 14.23 23.62
C THR A 1061 1.01 13.70 23.22
N ASN A 1062 0.00 14.57 23.36
CA ASN A 1062 -1.30 14.36 22.74
C ASN A 1062 -1.24 14.89 21.31
N TRP A 1063 -1.23 13.97 20.34
CA TRP A 1063 -1.05 14.28 18.92
C TRP A 1063 -2.26 15.00 18.32
N ASP A 1064 -3.48 14.79 18.83
CA ASP A 1064 -4.67 15.54 18.41
C ASP A 1064 -4.54 17.04 18.76
N ASN A 1065 -4.01 17.35 19.94
CA ASN A 1065 -3.73 18.73 20.35
C ASN A 1065 -2.66 19.37 19.46
N GLU A 1066 -1.67 18.61 19.00
CA GLU A 1066 -0.63 19.12 18.10
C GLU A 1066 -1.17 19.41 16.69
N VAL A 1067 -2.11 18.59 16.20
CA VAL A 1067 -2.86 18.88 14.98
C VAL A 1067 -3.63 20.20 15.13
N ALA A 1068 -4.36 20.38 16.24
CA ALA A 1068 -5.09 21.62 16.51
C ALA A 1068 -4.17 22.85 16.53
N LYS A 1069 -2.99 22.75 17.16
CA LYS A 1069 -1.96 23.81 17.14
C LYS A 1069 -1.39 24.07 15.75
N ALA A 1070 -1.22 23.04 14.91
CA ALA A 1070 -0.76 23.20 13.53
C ALA A 1070 -1.80 23.96 12.69
N ILE A 1071 -3.08 23.59 12.80
CA ILE A 1071 -4.19 24.29 12.14
C ILE A 1071 -4.28 25.76 12.59
N GLN A 1072 -4.19 26.02 13.90
CA GLN A 1072 -4.22 27.37 14.45
C GLN A 1072 -3.09 28.25 13.89
N ARG A 1073 -1.88 27.71 13.76
CA ARG A 1073 -0.73 28.42 13.15
C ARG A 1073 -0.99 28.79 11.69
N LEU A 1074 -1.58 27.88 10.92
CA LEU A 1074 -1.94 28.13 9.53
C LEU A 1074 -3.03 29.20 9.40
N GLN A 1075 -4.05 29.17 10.29
CA GLN A 1075 -5.10 30.19 10.33
C GLN A 1075 -4.55 31.58 10.67
N GLN A 1076 -3.67 31.67 11.67
CA GLN A 1076 -3.03 32.94 12.04
C GLN A 1076 -2.19 33.52 10.89
N THR A 1077 -1.48 32.65 10.17
CA THR A 1077 -0.71 33.06 8.97
C THR A 1077 -1.63 33.61 7.87
N ALA A 1078 -2.80 32.97 7.66
CA ALA A 1078 -3.78 33.44 6.69
C ALA A 1078 -4.36 34.83 7.05
N VAL A 1079 -4.60 35.08 8.34
CA VAL A 1079 -5.06 36.38 8.86
C VAL A 1079 -4.00 37.46 8.64
N ASP A 1080 -2.73 37.18 8.98
CA ASP A 1080 -1.61 38.11 8.78
C ASP A 1080 -1.39 38.46 7.29
N ASP A 1081 -1.71 37.52 6.40
CA ASP A 1081 -1.66 37.71 4.93
C ASP A 1081 -2.85 38.51 4.38
N GLY A 1082 -3.86 38.83 5.20
CA GLY A 1082 -5.09 39.49 4.77
C GLY A 1082 -5.98 38.60 3.91
N THR A 1083 -5.83 37.28 4.02
CA THR A 1083 -6.70 36.29 3.37
C THR A 1083 -7.82 35.88 4.31
N VAL A 1084 -9.04 35.70 3.79
CA VAL A 1084 -10.22 35.36 4.61
C VAL A 1084 -9.95 34.05 5.36
N PRO A 1085 -10.09 34.00 6.70
CA PRO A 1085 -9.95 32.75 7.45
C PRO A 1085 -11.05 31.78 6.99
N ILE A 1086 -10.65 30.56 6.64
CA ILE A 1086 -11.57 29.51 6.23
C ILE A 1086 -12.19 28.93 7.50
N VAL A 1087 -13.46 29.24 7.70
CA VAL A 1087 -14.38 28.43 8.50
C VAL A 1087 -14.93 27.38 7.53
N ASP A 1088 -14.84 26.10 7.93
CA ASP A 1088 -15.40 24.89 7.30
C ASP A 1088 -14.68 24.28 6.08
N ASP A 1089 -14.12 23.07 6.30
CA ASP A 1089 -14.02 21.94 5.34
C ASP A 1089 -13.25 20.75 5.97
N ILE A 1090 -13.60 20.34 7.20
CA ILE A 1090 -13.23 19.03 7.77
C ILE A 1090 -14.47 18.48 8.49
N GLU A 1091 -15.40 17.94 7.72
CA GLU A 1091 -16.40 16.95 8.17
C GLU A 1091 -16.41 15.76 7.20
#